data_AF-A0A090VJG9-F1
#
_entry.id   AF-A0A090VJG9-F1
#
_cell.length_a   1.000
_cell.length_b   1.000
_cell.length_c   1.000
_cell.angle_alpha   90.00
_cell.angle_beta   90.00
_cell.angle_gamma   90.00
#
_symmetry.space_group_name_H-M   'P 1'
#
loop_
_entity.id
_entity.type
_entity.pdbx_description
1 polymer ?
#
loop_
_entity_poly.entity_id
_entity_poly.type
_entity_poly.pdbx_seq_one_letter_code
_entity_poly.pdbx_strand_id
1 'polypeptide(L)'
;MFSYDSFAEKFTTNPQLKLSLIVSGPIPHGQQNYYRDLKEDFTNFLKELPKEYKSRVLLGFLFSEFDKNEFKKKYKKPLNIEQLYDVASLILLPSQTEGRGLPIIEAAACGTPIFCRQYEPREVYDQVIGRHLDESLRLNVLEFKGSKVPKLLAEKICDHVFYPQNRMVDVTHNRSVINKRYSIESLEKNMRYILERMCLQLDALGSEDNTQVVTLLKEYKKSVDFENEDLNAILNKKTRHYLPGYGRLSFMLYLKSLIDPSFFRVEEQLVKGKVMRYARMMENDIPDLVNTNLQQIHKYYNAIDDIFKYVDGEISTRHDHALTYRHRNKKSFAYQAFTYQEVTGLVNMIYNDIFKPQHLADLTLAPQFFADWELALFQLTNSKYLGIDDRKILTTNLKKNVPKGYFPGRYIKHELEYFVLQPIRAQLKLTIEEELTEEVLQSSVDSLEKIYIFIHEPRITKWFSSANIKEYLESGKEPELGLLYKAGVVQIVETKQWSEGVHFPQMGPKAIKILRDIKEANGFLITNGEYSAMMTDIIEIDHFHIGKVLYEMTAKIMGIPKDSGFIQFVPAAVRTTLAYPTPIQTAKDFNLALKSDDFNALKNTIGEKELLKIISTDAIENGTPIVKLLEQIKEGLKKTKTVEKVKSSFAGGVYSDGLPWSGVLAEIDTKKHKWKFAAHIANKEPKNVPALIKEYKQKSKNPNKIELAWNGGYILNPELVGKLGLPETYIGSPLGLLIMNNKVFCPPLFNKPAFIIYKNGDVDIRKVNCEAGLIVKGKQKNIVFSSKNYNKHSDSEACFYDLSYSEETFKGNGNVIIRIAGNTVKQIIKTKAGESVPAISVGITLSVPSNIFSSTMFKEGMPLDIQLLEPENNPFKWDEISYAIEAGPMLIDSGKQILNMEDEGWKTSNSIKTQAARLDFTDMRGPKIAVGITKEGKLMVLMVNGRIRESVGATHFDMVDILLKYGMDKAMGFDPGGSSTLVVDGNIMNISPYNKNYEKDIYSLPPEPRFVANAIMGWIDD
;
A
#
# COMPACT_ATOMS: atom_id res chain seq x y z
N MET A 1 63.57 -27.39 3.46
CA MET A 1 63.68 -28.76 3.99
C MET A 1 65.10 -29.06 4.44
N PHE A 2 66.12 -29.03 3.57
CA PHE A 2 67.52 -29.29 3.96
C PHE A 2 68.14 -28.27 4.93
N SER A 3 67.59 -27.06 5.01
CA SER A 3 67.96 -26.05 6.02
C SER A 3 67.45 -26.35 7.43
N TYR A 4 66.84 -27.52 7.66
CA TYR A 4 66.26 -27.93 8.94
C TYR A 4 66.93 -29.22 9.41
N ASP A 5 67.46 -29.18 10.64
CA ASP A 5 68.35 -30.22 11.18
C ASP A 5 67.70 -31.61 11.17
N SER A 6 66.41 -31.74 11.49
CA SER A 6 65.72 -33.04 11.52
C SER A 6 65.62 -33.71 10.14
N PHE A 7 65.35 -32.94 9.08
CA PHE A 7 65.31 -33.48 7.72
C PHE A 7 66.72 -33.82 7.22
N ALA A 8 67.69 -32.93 7.48
CA ALA A 8 69.08 -33.12 7.08
C ALA A 8 69.71 -34.32 7.79
N GLU A 9 69.47 -34.51 9.09
CA GLU A 9 69.93 -35.63 9.89
C GLU A 9 69.40 -36.96 9.35
N LYS A 10 68.10 -37.05 9.04
CA LYS A 10 67.51 -38.26 8.43
C LYS A 10 68.12 -38.57 7.07
N PHE A 11 68.41 -37.54 6.27
CA PHE A 11 69.06 -37.71 4.98
C PHE A 11 70.54 -38.12 5.12
N THR A 12 71.24 -37.61 6.12
CA THR A 12 72.64 -37.97 6.45
C THR A 12 72.75 -39.42 6.92
N THR A 13 71.92 -39.79 7.89
CA THR A 13 71.95 -41.10 8.57
C THR A 13 71.48 -42.26 7.68
N ASN A 14 70.82 -41.98 6.55
CA ASN A 14 70.31 -42.99 5.62
C ASN A 14 70.89 -42.80 4.20
N PRO A 15 72.10 -43.29 3.90
CA PRO A 15 72.77 -43.07 2.61
C PRO A 15 72.00 -43.56 1.36
N GLN A 16 71.07 -44.51 1.54
CA GLN A 16 70.23 -45.05 0.46
C GLN A 16 68.99 -44.20 0.15
N LEU A 17 68.61 -43.27 1.04
CA LEU A 17 67.42 -42.44 0.87
C LEU A 17 67.62 -41.46 -0.30
N LYS A 18 66.66 -41.42 -1.23
CA LYS A 18 66.64 -40.49 -2.37
C LYS A 18 65.43 -39.58 -2.27
N LEU A 19 65.60 -38.32 -2.67
CA LEU A 19 64.51 -37.36 -2.82
C LEU A 19 64.26 -37.14 -4.31
N SER A 20 63.11 -37.60 -4.79
CA SER A 20 62.67 -37.41 -6.18
C SER A 20 61.57 -36.36 -6.23
N LEU A 21 61.84 -35.24 -6.90
CA LEU A 21 60.84 -34.23 -7.24
C LEU A 21 60.31 -34.56 -8.63
N ILE A 22 59.03 -34.93 -8.72
CA ILE A 22 58.39 -35.24 -10.00
C ILE A 22 57.41 -34.12 -10.32
N VAL A 23 57.66 -33.39 -11.40
CA VAL A 23 56.71 -32.40 -11.91
C VAL A 23 55.83 -33.07 -12.95
N SER A 24 54.54 -33.18 -12.62
CA SER A 24 53.49 -33.72 -13.49
C SER A 24 52.80 -32.60 -14.29
N GLY A 25 52.19 -32.97 -15.42
CA GLY A 25 51.48 -32.04 -16.32
C GLY A 25 52.13 -31.85 -17.69
N PRO A 26 51.39 -31.35 -18.69
CA PRO A 26 51.91 -31.12 -20.03
C PRO A 26 52.86 -29.91 -20.04
N ILE A 27 53.71 -29.77 -21.08
CA ILE A 27 54.40 -28.51 -21.36
C ILE A 27 53.51 -27.67 -22.29
N PRO A 28 52.87 -26.59 -21.83
CA PRO A 28 52.19 -25.67 -22.73
C PRO A 28 53.23 -24.98 -23.61
N HIS A 29 52.93 -24.78 -24.90
CA HIS A 29 53.85 -24.14 -25.84
C HIS A 29 54.36 -22.75 -25.40
N GLY A 30 53.62 -22.05 -24.53
CA GLY A 30 54.01 -20.74 -23.97
C GLY A 30 54.86 -20.75 -22.68
N GLN A 31 55.20 -21.92 -22.11
CA GLN A 31 55.90 -22.01 -20.81
C GLN A 31 57.31 -22.64 -20.90
N GLN A 32 57.94 -22.63 -22.07
CA GLN A 32 59.28 -23.18 -22.25
C GLN A 32 60.35 -22.48 -21.39
N ASN A 33 60.23 -21.15 -21.22
CA ASN A 33 61.16 -20.37 -20.38
C ASN A 33 61.06 -20.77 -18.91
N TYR A 34 59.85 -20.95 -18.37
CA TYR A 34 59.64 -21.42 -16.99
C TYR A 34 60.35 -22.74 -16.70
N TYR A 35 60.36 -23.66 -17.67
CA TYR A 35 61.06 -24.93 -17.55
C TYR A 35 62.58 -24.79 -17.56
N ARG A 36 63.10 -23.81 -18.31
CA ARG A 36 64.53 -23.49 -18.32
C ARG A 36 64.94 -22.90 -16.98
N ASP A 37 64.15 -21.96 -16.48
CA ASP A 37 64.33 -21.32 -15.18
C ASP A 37 64.29 -22.37 -14.06
N LEU A 38 63.32 -23.28 -14.07
CA LEU A 38 63.22 -24.36 -13.08
C LEU A 38 64.43 -25.29 -13.09
N LYS A 39 65.00 -25.62 -14.27
CA LYS A 39 66.23 -26.41 -14.36
C LYS A 39 67.44 -25.65 -13.84
N GLU A 40 67.52 -24.35 -14.10
CA GLU A 40 68.57 -23.48 -13.59
C GLU A 40 68.49 -23.35 -12.06
N ASP A 41 67.29 -23.09 -11.53
CA ASP A 41 67.00 -23.03 -10.10
C ASP A 41 67.33 -24.36 -9.41
N PHE A 42 66.93 -25.50 -9.99
CA PHE A 42 67.30 -26.81 -9.45
C PHE A 42 68.81 -27.04 -9.47
N THR A 43 69.49 -26.59 -10.53
CA THR A 43 70.97 -26.67 -10.63
C THR A 43 71.64 -25.83 -9.55
N ASN A 44 71.14 -24.62 -9.30
CA ASN A 44 71.65 -23.73 -8.26
C ASN A 44 71.36 -24.31 -6.86
N PHE A 45 70.15 -24.83 -6.64
CA PHE A 45 69.81 -25.57 -5.42
C PHE A 45 70.75 -26.75 -5.15
N LEU A 46 71.07 -27.57 -6.16
CA LEU A 46 72.06 -28.65 -6.01
C LEU A 46 73.46 -28.13 -5.66
N LYS A 47 73.84 -26.91 -6.07
CA LYS A 47 75.14 -26.32 -5.69
C LYS A 47 75.20 -26.03 -4.19
N GLU A 48 74.10 -25.57 -3.60
CA GLU A 48 73.98 -25.22 -2.18
C GLU A 48 73.96 -26.43 -1.23
N LEU A 49 73.65 -27.63 -1.74
CA LEU A 49 73.64 -28.85 -0.92
C LEU A 49 75.04 -29.40 -0.61
N PRO A 50 75.24 -30.09 0.54
CA PRO A 50 76.43 -30.89 0.80
C PRO A 50 76.75 -31.87 -0.34
N LYS A 51 78.06 -32.08 -0.61
CA LYS A 51 78.54 -32.90 -1.75
C LYS A 51 77.93 -34.32 -1.77
N GLU A 52 77.73 -34.90 -0.60
CA GLU A 52 77.14 -36.22 -0.37
C GLU A 52 75.63 -36.30 -0.68
N TYR A 53 74.91 -35.18 -0.75
CA TYR A 53 73.47 -35.18 -1.03
C TYR A 53 73.16 -35.05 -2.53
N LYS A 54 74.05 -34.42 -3.29
CA LYS A 54 73.78 -34.01 -4.69
C LYS A 54 73.37 -35.17 -5.60
N SER A 55 73.99 -36.34 -5.44
CA SER A 55 73.67 -37.54 -6.24
C SER A 55 72.37 -38.25 -5.83
N ARG A 56 71.73 -37.81 -4.73
CA ARG A 56 70.55 -38.43 -4.12
C ARG A 56 69.29 -37.57 -4.26
N VAL A 57 69.40 -36.36 -4.81
CA VAL A 57 68.27 -35.46 -5.07
C VAL A 57 68.06 -35.36 -6.57
N LEU A 58 66.88 -35.79 -7.03
CA LEU A 58 66.55 -35.97 -8.43
C LEU A 58 65.36 -35.10 -8.81
N LEU A 59 65.41 -34.50 -10.00
CA LEU A 59 64.27 -33.80 -10.63
C LEU A 59 63.85 -34.58 -11.87
N GLY A 60 62.60 -35.02 -11.90
CA GLY A 60 61.98 -35.74 -13.00
C GLY A 60 60.80 -34.97 -13.58
N PHE A 61 60.59 -35.16 -14.88
CA PHE A 61 59.50 -34.53 -15.63
C PHE A 61 58.69 -35.60 -16.34
N LEU A 62 57.38 -35.65 -16.07
CA LEU A 62 56.50 -36.69 -16.59
C LEU A 62 55.78 -36.26 -17.89
N PHE A 63 55.71 -34.96 -18.16
CA PHE A 63 55.18 -34.34 -19.39
C PHE A 63 53.85 -34.90 -19.93
N SER A 64 52.95 -35.36 -19.05
CA SER A 64 51.69 -36.04 -19.40
C SER A 64 51.85 -37.21 -20.38
N GLU A 65 53.04 -37.81 -20.45
CA GLU A 65 53.31 -38.90 -21.39
C GLU A 65 52.45 -40.12 -21.09
N PHE A 66 52.20 -40.38 -19.80
CA PHE A 66 51.39 -41.51 -19.34
C PHE A 66 49.90 -41.43 -19.75
N ASP A 67 49.41 -40.23 -20.05
CA ASP A 67 48.03 -40.02 -20.49
C ASP A 67 47.82 -40.36 -21.97
N LYS A 68 48.89 -40.39 -22.77
CA LYS A 68 48.84 -40.64 -24.21
C LYS A 68 48.46 -42.09 -24.53
N ASN A 69 47.62 -42.27 -25.55
CA ASN A 69 47.20 -43.58 -26.03
C ASN A 69 48.38 -44.48 -26.40
N GLU A 70 49.47 -43.92 -26.94
CA GLU A 70 50.69 -44.65 -27.29
C GLU A 70 51.37 -45.25 -26.04
N PHE A 71 51.51 -44.47 -24.96
CA PHE A 71 52.06 -44.95 -23.69
C PHE A 71 51.17 -46.04 -23.08
N LYS A 72 49.85 -45.83 -23.06
CA LYS A 72 48.88 -46.81 -22.54
C LYS A 72 48.90 -48.14 -23.31
N LYS A 73 49.17 -48.11 -24.63
CA LYS A 73 49.35 -49.31 -25.45
C LYS A 73 50.70 -50.00 -25.23
N LYS A 74 51.76 -49.22 -24.97
CA LYS A 74 53.14 -49.72 -24.82
C LYS A 74 53.36 -50.53 -23.54
N TYR A 75 52.64 -50.19 -22.46
CA TYR A 75 52.82 -50.84 -21.16
C TYR A 75 51.57 -51.66 -20.79
N LYS A 76 51.75 -52.94 -20.40
CA LYS A 76 50.64 -53.83 -20.00
C LYS A 76 49.81 -53.31 -18.80
N LYS A 77 50.44 -52.51 -17.93
CA LYS A 77 49.81 -51.83 -16.79
C LYS A 77 50.32 -50.40 -16.77
N PRO A 78 49.73 -49.49 -17.57
CA PRO A 78 50.18 -48.10 -17.59
C PRO A 78 49.85 -47.41 -16.27
N LEU A 79 50.76 -46.56 -15.79
CA LEU A 79 50.54 -45.71 -14.63
C LEU A 79 49.33 -44.81 -14.88
N ASN A 80 48.40 -44.73 -13.92
CA ASN A 80 47.30 -43.77 -13.94
C ASN A 80 47.55 -42.62 -12.95
N ILE A 81 46.71 -41.58 -12.99
CA ILE A 81 46.88 -40.40 -12.13
C ILE A 81 46.75 -40.72 -10.64
N GLU A 82 45.83 -41.62 -10.26
CA GLU A 82 45.66 -42.12 -8.89
C GLU A 82 46.94 -42.76 -8.37
N GLN A 83 47.51 -43.68 -9.13
CA GLN A 83 48.78 -44.33 -8.80
C GLN A 83 49.94 -43.34 -8.74
N LEU A 84 49.91 -42.26 -9.53
CA LEU A 84 50.90 -41.19 -9.43
C LEU A 84 50.79 -40.44 -8.09
N TYR A 85 49.58 -40.11 -7.66
CA TYR A 85 49.32 -39.50 -6.36
C TYR A 85 49.65 -40.45 -5.19
N ASP A 86 49.32 -41.74 -5.30
CA ASP A 86 49.56 -42.77 -4.28
C ASP A 86 51.05 -43.03 -4.03
N VAL A 87 51.87 -43.00 -5.09
CA VAL A 87 53.33 -43.20 -4.99
C VAL A 87 54.02 -41.99 -4.35
N ALA A 88 53.40 -40.81 -4.40
CA ALA A 88 53.98 -39.61 -3.82
C ALA A 88 53.94 -39.64 -2.29
N SER A 89 55.05 -39.27 -1.64
CA SER A 89 55.07 -39.09 -0.19
C SER A 89 54.40 -37.78 0.25
N LEU A 90 54.33 -36.79 -0.66
CA LEU A 90 53.77 -35.45 -0.46
C LEU A 90 53.44 -34.83 -1.82
N ILE A 91 52.28 -34.18 -1.93
CA ILE A 91 51.90 -33.39 -3.10
C ILE A 91 52.23 -31.92 -2.85
N LEU A 92 52.89 -31.29 -3.82
CA LEU A 92 53.31 -29.90 -3.77
C LEU A 92 52.51 -29.07 -4.77
N LEU A 93 51.72 -28.13 -4.26
CA LEU A 93 50.89 -27.19 -5.04
C LEU A 93 51.30 -25.75 -4.69
N PRO A 94 52.50 -25.29 -5.07
CA PRO A 94 53.02 -23.98 -4.66
C PRO A 94 52.44 -22.80 -5.46
N SER A 95 51.61 -23.07 -6.46
CA SER A 95 51.11 -22.11 -7.43
C SER A 95 50.17 -21.07 -6.82
N GLN A 96 50.17 -19.87 -7.41
CA GLN A 96 49.34 -18.75 -6.97
C GLN A 96 47.91 -18.81 -7.52
N THR A 97 47.64 -19.64 -8.54
CA THR A 97 46.35 -19.65 -9.28
C THR A 97 45.93 -21.04 -9.78
N GLU A 98 46.27 -22.12 -9.07
CA GLU A 98 46.21 -23.49 -9.61
C GLU A 98 44.80 -24.08 -9.80
N GLY A 99 44.49 -24.54 -11.02
CA GLY A 99 43.55 -25.63 -11.33
C GLY A 99 42.14 -25.57 -10.72
N ARG A 100 41.73 -24.44 -10.16
CA ARG A 100 40.52 -24.26 -9.32
C ARG A 100 40.44 -25.26 -8.15
N GLY A 101 41.59 -25.74 -7.66
CA GLY A 101 41.68 -26.65 -6.51
C GLY A 101 41.41 -28.14 -6.78
N LEU A 102 41.22 -28.55 -8.03
CA LEU A 102 41.02 -29.97 -8.37
C LEU A 102 42.17 -30.88 -7.90
N PRO A 103 43.47 -30.51 -8.03
CA PRO A 103 44.56 -31.33 -7.51
C PRO A 103 44.53 -31.54 -5.99
N ILE A 104 43.96 -30.59 -5.23
CA ILE A 104 43.77 -30.75 -3.78
C ILE A 104 42.73 -31.85 -3.51
N ILE A 105 41.63 -31.85 -4.27
CA ILE A 105 40.55 -32.83 -4.14
C ILE A 105 41.07 -34.22 -4.54
N GLU A 106 41.82 -34.32 -5.65
CA GLU A 106 42.42 -35.57 -6.14
C GLU A 106 43.43 -36.15 -5.13
N ALA A 107 44.35 -35.33 -4.63
CA ALA A 107 45.33 -35.77 -3.64
C ALA A 107 44.67 -36.18 -2.32
N ALA A 108 43.63 -35.47 -1.89
CA ALA A 108 42.85 -35.80 -0.70
C ALA A 108 42.12 -37.14 -0.87
N ALA A 109 41.58 -37.42 -2.06
CA ALA A 109 40.96 -38.71 -2.39
C ALA A 109 41.98 -39.86 -2.34
N CYS A 110 43.16 -39.66 -2.92
CA CYS A 110 44.26 -40.64 -2.90
C CYS A 110 44.87 -40.82 -1.49
N GLY A 111 44.59 -39.91 -0.55
CA GLY A 111 45.10 -40.00 0.82
C GLY A 111 46.57 -39.60 0.94
N THR A 112 47.02 -38.70 0.07
CA THR A 112 48.39 -38.19 0.08
C THR A 112 48.40 -36.82 0.77
N PRO A 113 49.36 -36.53 1.67
CA PRO A 113 49.50 -35.21 2.26
C PRO A 113 49.65 -34.12 1.19
N ILE A 114 48.99 -32.99 1.44
CA ILE A 114 48.92 -31.89 0.49
C ILE A 114 49.60 -30.69 1.12
N PHE A 115 50.67 -30.24 0.50
CA PHE A 115 51.26 -28.94 0.77
C PHE A 115 50.87 -27.97 -0.32
N CYS A 116 50.08 -26.96 0.01
CA CYS A 116 49.54 -26.03 -0.97
C CYS A 116 49.69 -24.57 -0.55
N ARG A 117 49.76 -23.68 -1.53
CA ARG A 117 49.60 -22.26 -1.28
C ARG A 117 48.11 -21.94 -1.18
N GLN A 118 47.77 -20.96 -0.34
CA GLN A 118 46.49 -20.27 -0.43
C GLN A 118 46.44 -19.48 -1.76
N TYR A 119 45.88 -20.10 -2.80
CA TYR A 119 45.83 -19.53 -4.15
C TYR A 119 44.67 -18.54 -4.34
N GLU A 120 44.78 -17.70 -5.37
CA GLU A 120 43.73 -16.76 -5.80
C GLU A 120 42.92 -17.33 -6.98
N PRO A 121 41.60 -17.07 -7.06
CA PRO A 121 40.82 -16.25 -6.13
C PRO A 121 40.55 -16.92 -4.78
N ARG A 122 40.68 -16.14 -3.70
CA ARG A 122 40.53 -16.64 -2.32
C ARG A 122 39.22 -17.37 -2.04
N GLU A 123 38.11 -16.88 -2.58
CA GLU A 123 36.78 -17.46 -2.40
C GLU A 123 36.72 -18.91 -2.91
N VAL A 124 37.38 -19.20 -4.03
CA VAL A 124 37.44 -20.55 -4.60
C VAL A 124 38.24 -21.49 -3.69
N TYR A 125 39.38 -21.02 -3.18
CA TYR A 125 40.18 -21.78 -2.22
C TYR A 125 39.38 -22.12 -0.96
N ASP A 126 38.70 -21.13 -0.38
CA ASP A 126 37.91 -21.31 0.85
C ASP A 126 36.70 -22.23 0.63
N GLN A 127 36.11 -22.23 -0.57
CA GLN A 127 35.07 -23.19 -0.99
C GLN A 127 35.63 -24.61 -1.10
N VAL A 128 36.77 -24.81 -1.78
CA VAL A 128 37.42 -26.12 -1.93
C VAL A 128 37.79 -26.71 -0.56
N ILE A 129 38.45 -25.92 0.29
CA ILE A 129 38.80 -26.34 1.66
C ILE A 129 37.54 -26.54 2.51
N GLY A 130 36.49 -25.73 2.32
CA GLY A 130 35.23 -25.83 3.06
C GLY A 130 35.18 -24.93 4.30
N ARG A 131 35.86 -23.78 4.32
CA ARG A 131 35.93 -22.91 5.51
C ARG A 131 34.58 -22.35 5.99
N HIS A 132 33.58 -22.35 5.12
CA HIS A 132 32.20 -21.96 5.42
C HIS A 132 31.36 -23.12 6.02
N LEU A 133 31.93 -24.31 6.17
CA LEU A 133 31.28 -25.51 6.70
C LEU A 133 31.85 -25.86 8.08
N ASP A 134 31.20 -26.79 8.79
CA ASP A 134 31.71 -27.42 10.00
C ASP A 134 33.08 -28.08 9.78
N GLU A 135 33.90 -28.15 10.84
CA GLU A 135 35.24 -28.72 10.80
C GLU A 135 35.26 -30.18 10.29
N SER A 136 34.21 -30.94 10.57
CA SER A 136 34.04 -32.32 10.08
C SER A 136 33.92 -32.44 8.55
N LEU A 137 33.73 -31.32 7.85
CA LEU A 137 33.59 -31.21 6.39
C LEU A 137 34.74 -30.39 5.74
N ARG A 138 35.75 -30.00 6.50
CA ARG A 138 36.91 -29.21 6.01
C ARG A 138 38.07 -30.11 5.61
N LEU A 139 38.72 -29.83 4.49
CA LEU A 139 39.95 -30.54 4.11
C LEU A 139 41.13 -30.07 4.97
N ASN A 140 41.87 -31.01 5.54
CA ASN A 140 43.11 -30.79 6.26
C ASN A 140 44.27 -30.73 5.26
N VAL A 141 44.87 -29.55 5.11
CA VAL A 141 45.98 -29.30 4.19
C VAL A 141 47.12 -28.58 4.90
N LEU A 142 48.35 -28.83 4.46
CA LEU A 142 49.55 -28.13 4.91
C LEU A 142 49.70 -26.83 4.10
N GLU A 143 48.94 -25.80 4.48
CA GLU A 143 48.84 -24.56 3.73
C GLU A 143 49.80 -23.46 4.17
N PHE A 144 50.25 -22.61 3.22
CA PHE A 144 51.05 -21.42 3.51
C PHE A 144 50.58 -20.18 2.74
N LYS A 145 50.97 -19.00 3.25
CA LYS A 145 50.74 -17.69 2.64
C LYS A 145 52.07 -16.95 2.43
N GLY A 146 52.19 -16.22 1.33
CA GLY A 146 53.40 -15.43 1.02
C GLY A 146 54.54 -16.27 0.40
N SER A 147 55.75 -15.74 0.36
CA SER A 147 56.90 -16.37 -0.32
C SER A 147 57.78 -17.25 0.57
N LYS A 148 57.54 -17.27 1.90
CA LYS A 148 58.34 -18.04 2.87
C LYS A 148 57.50 -19.13 3.53
N VAL A 149 58.09 -20.31 3.67
CA VAL A 149 57.48 -21.44 4.39
C VAL A 149 57.84 -21.35 5.87
N PRO A 150 56.88 -21.27 6.80
CA PRO A 150 57.16 -21.23 8.24
C PRO A 150 57.89 -22.48 8.74
N LYS A 151 58.78 -22.32 9.72
CA LYS A 151 59.55 -23.44 10.32
C LYS A 151 58.64 -24.55 10.87
N LEU A 152 57.60 -24.20 11.62
CA LEU A 152 56.61 -25.15 12.15
C LEU A 152 55.91 -25.96 11.04
N LEU A 153 55.63 -25.33 9.89
CA LEU A 153 55.01 -26.03 8.77
C LEU A 153 55.99 -27.01 8.11
N ALA A 154 57.26 -26.64 7.98
CA ALA A 154 58.30 -27.52 7.48
C ALA A 154 58.53 -28.74 8.40
N GLU A 155 58.46 -28.55 9.73
CA GLU A 155 58.51 -29.64 10.71
C GLU A 155 57.34 -30.62 10.54
N LYS A 156 56.10 -30.11 10.39
CA LYS A 156 54.93 -30.94 10.08
C LYS A 156 55.07 -31.71 8.77
N ILE A 157 55.64 -31.08 7.73
CA ILE A 157 55.93 -31.75 6.46
C ILE A 157 56.94 -32.88 6.67
N CYS A 158 58.03 -32.65 7.41
CA CYS A 158 59.01 -33.69 7.72
C CYS A 158 58.36 -34.87 8.43
N ASP A 159 57.49 -34.57 9.41
CA ASP A 159 56.77 -35.58 10.17
C ASP A 159 55.86 -36.44 9.27
N HIS A 160 55.05 -35.80 8.42
CA HIS A 160 54.12 -36.49 7.50
C HIS A 160 54.82 -37.30 6.39
N VAL A 161 56.05 -36.93 6.03
CA VAL A 161 56.84 -37.62 4.99
C VAL A 161 57.58 -38.82 5.56
N PHE A 162 58.22 -38.68 6.73
CA PHE A 162 59.02 -39.76 7.32
C PHE A 162 58.25 -40.70 8.25
N TYR A 163 57.11 -40.27 8.78
CA TYR A 163 56.27 -41.05 9.69
C TYR A 163 54.85 -41.20 9.13
N PRO A 164 54.61 -42.11 8.15
CA PRO A 164 53.31 -42.28 7.50
C PRO A 164 52.15 -42.58 8.45
N GLN A 165 52.42 -43.14 9.64
CA GLN A 165 51.43 -43.37 10.68
C GLN A 165 50.85 -42.07 11.25
N ASN A 166 51.64 -41.00 11.34
CA ASN A 166 51.23 -39.73 11.95
C ASN A 166 50.21 -38.97 11.09
N ARG A 167 50.19 -39.22 9.77
CA ARG A 167 49.24 -38.61 8.83
C ARG A 167 47.92 -39.38 8.66
N MET A 168 47.77 -40.56 9.26
CA MET A 168 46.59 -41.42 9.02
C MET A 168 45.27 -40.79 9.46
N VAL A 169 45.29 -39.94 10.49
CA VAL A 169 44.12 -39.20 10.95
C VAL A 169 43.65 -38.22 9.87
N ASP A 170 44.55 -37.38 9.36
CA ASP A 170 44.24 -36.39 8.31
C ASP A 170 43.82 -37.06 6.99
N VAL A 171 44.45 -38.18 6.64
CA VAL A 171 44.11 -38.96 5.44
C VAL A 171 42.70 -39.53 5.53
N THR A 172 42.35 -40.15 6.67
CA THR A 172 41.03 -40.73 6.89
C THR A 172 39.95 -39.65 6.90
N HIS A 173 40.23 -38.53 7.56
CA HIS A 173 39.37 -37.36 7.59
C HIS A 173 39.14 -36.80 6.18
N ASN A 174 40.20 -36.49 5.44
CA ASN A 174 40.10 -35.94 4.08
C ASN A 174 39.34 -36.86 3.15
N ARG A 175 39.59 -38.17 3.16
CA ARG A 175 38.80 -39.14 2.37
C ARG A 175 37.32 -39.13 2.76
N SER A 176 37.00 -39.02 4.05
CA SER A 176 35.62 -38.86 4.51
C SER A 176 34.98 -37.58 3.96
N VAL A 177 35.71 -36.47 3.99
CA VAL A 177 35.27 -35.17 3.43
C VAL A 177 35.03 -35.28 1.93
N ILE A 178 35.94 -35.92 1.18
CA ILE A 178 35.77 -36.19 -0.26
C ILE A 178 34.49 -36.99 -0.51
N ASN A 179 34.28 -38.08 0.22
CA ASN A 179 33.10 -38.92 0.05
C ASN A 179 31.79 -38.18 0.37
N LYS A 180 31.81 -37.28 1.36
CA LYS A 180 30.62 -36.51 1.75
C LYS A 180 30.31 -35.34 0.80
N ARG A 181 31.32 -34.73 0.19
CA ARG A 181 31.17 -33.45 -0.55
C ARG A 181 31.33 -33.57 -2.06
N TYR A 182 32.19 -34.46 -2.53
CA TYR A 182 32.65 -34.49 -3.92
C TYR A 182 32.42 -35.86 -4.60
N SER A 183 31.69 -36.76 -3.94
CA SER A 183 31.29 -38.05 -4.53
C SER A 183 30.14 -37.90 -5.52
N ILE A 184 29.99 -38.90 -6.39
CA ILE A 184 28.83 -39.02 -7.29
C ILE A 184 27.54 -39.08 -6.49
N GLU A 185 27.52 -39.79 -5.36
CA GLU A 185 26.36 -39.89 -4.47
C GLU A 185 25.95 -38.52 -3.91
N SER A 186 26.93 -37.71 -3.48
CA SER A 186 26.67 -36.34 -2.99
C SER A 186 26.11 -35.44 -4.10
N LEU A 187 26.67 -35.55 -5.32
CA LEU A 187 26.16 -34.84 -6.49
C LEU A 187 24.72 -35.28 -6.83
N GLU A 188 24.46 -36.59 -6.87
CA GLU A 188 23.13 -37.14 -7.14
C GLU A 188 22.12 -36.64 -6.11
N LYS A 189 22.46 -36.69 -4.81
CA LYS A 189 21.61 -36.20 -3.74
C LYS A 189 21.26 -34.71 -3.91
N ASN A 190 22.25 -33.88 -4.25
CA ASN A 190 22.04 -32.46 -4.50
C ASN A 190 21.15 -32.21 -5.73
N MET A 191 21.40 -32.93 -6.82
CA MET A 191 20.60 -32.84 -8.05
C MET A 191 19.16 -33.30 -7.81
N ARG A 192 18.97 -34.43 -7.14
CA ARG A 192 17.66 -34.97 -6.78
C ARG A 192 16.88 -33.97 -5.92
N TYR A 193 17.51 -33.39 -4.92
CA TYR A 193 16.90 -32.34 -4.09
C TYR A 193 16.45 -31.12 -4.91
N ILE A 194 17.25 -30.67 -5.89
CA ILE A 194 16.87 -29.55 -6.77
C ILE A 194 15.70 -29.93 -7.67
N LEU A 195 15.77 -31.10 -8.32
CA LEU A 195 14.75 -31.58 -9.25
C LEU A 195 13.40 -31.85 -8.56
N GLU A 196 13.41 -32.42 -7.36
CA GLU A 196 12.20 -32.64 -6.55
C GLU A 196 11.48 -31.32 -6.25
N ARG A 197 12.22 -30.28 -5.86
CA ARG A 197 11.63 -28.94 -5.63
C ARG A 197 11.05 -28.32 -6.90
N MET A 198 11.75 -28.46 -8.02
CA MET A 198 11.25 -27.97 -9.31
C MET A 198 9.98 -28.72 -9.72
N CYS A 199 9.93 -30.04 -9.53
CA CYS A 199 8.73 -30.84 -9.79
C CYS A 199 7.54 -30.33 -8.97
N LEU A 200 7.70 -30.21 -7.66
CA LEU A 200 6.64 -29.73 -6.76
C LEU A 200 6.18 -28.29 -7.05
N GLN A 201 7.07 -27.46 -7.60
CA GLN A 201 6.72 -26.11 -8.03
C GLN A 201 5.92 -26.11 -9.34
N LEU A 202 6.25 -26.99 -10.28
CA LEU A 202 5.58 -27.08 -11.58
C LEU A 202 4.22 -27.78 -11.49
N ASP A 203 4.08 -28.80 -10.63
CA ASP A 203 2.80 -29.48 -10.37
C ASP A 203 1.71 -28.52 -9.88
N ALA A 204 2.10 -27.39 -9.28
CA ALA A 204 1.20 -26.35 -8.77
C ALA A 204 0.70 -25.36 -9.84
N LEU A 205 1.10 -25.52 -11.11
CA LEU A 205 0.63 -24.69 -12.23
C LEU A 205 -0.68 -25.18 -12.85
N GLY A 206 -1.35 -26.15 -12.23
CA GLY A 206 -2.67 -26.61 -12.65
C GLY A 206 -3.68 -25.46 -12.76
N SER A 207 -4.56 -25.51 -13.76
CA SER A 207 -5.58 -24.48 -14.02
C SER A 207 -6.83 -24.62 -13.16
N GLU A 208 -6.93 -25.68 -12.34
CA GLU A 208 -8.08 -25.95 -11.48
C GLU A 208 -7.93 -25.29 -10.12
N ASP A 209 -9.04 -24.78 -9.59
CA ASP A 209 -9.06 -24.18 -8.26
C ASP A 209 -8.74 -25.23 -7.18
N ASN A 210 -7.89 -24.85 -6.24
CA ASN A 210 -7.57 -25.68 -5.09
C ASN A 210 -8.76 -25.73 -4.12
N THR A 211 -9.59 -26.79 -4.21
CA THR A 211 -10.81 -26.98 -3.43
C THR A 211 -10.61 -26.83 -1.91
N GLN A 212 -9.44 -27.22 -1.39
CA GLN A 212 -9.12 -27.05 0.02
C GLN A 212 -8.99 -25.56 0.39
N VAL A 213 -8.25 -24.79 -0.41
CA VAL A 213 -8.09 -23.33 -0.21
C VAL A 213 -9.43 -22.60 -0.35
N VAL A 214 -10.25 -22.98 -1.34
CA VAL A 214 -11.60 -22.40 -1.52
C VAL A 214 -12.49 -22.66 -0.30
N THR A 215 -12.39 -23.83 0.32
CA THR A 215 -13.14 -24.17 1.54
C THR A 215 -12.68 -23.32 2.72
N LEU A 216 -11.37 -23.21 2.94
CA LEU A 216 -10.78 -22.37 3.99
C LEU A 216 -11.15 -20.89 3.81
N LEU A 217 -11.12 -20.38 2.58
CA LEU A 217 -11.57 -19.01 2.25
C LEU A 217 -13.03 -18.76 2.64
N LYS A 218 -13.92 -19.70 2.32
CA LYS A 218 -15.36 -19.60 2.65
C LYS A 218 -15.60 -19.65 4.15
N GLU A 219 -14.90 -20.52 4.87
CA GLU A 219 -14.96 -20.60 6.33
C GLU A 219 -14.42 -19.34 7.00
N TYR A 220 -13.27 -18.86 6.54
CA TYR A 220 -12.67 -17.62 7.04
C TYR A 220 -13.59 -16.42 6.81
N LYS A 221 -14.18 -16.30 5.62
CA LYS A 221 -15.15 -15.25 5.30
C LYS A 221 -16.35 -15.24 6.26
N LYS A 222 -16.91 -16.41 6.62
CA LYS A 222 -17.97 -16.51 7.63
C LYS A 222 -17.54 -15.99 9.00
N SER A 223 -16.27 -16.17 9.38
CA SER A 223 -15.73 -15.66 10.65
C SER A 223 -15.53 -14.15 10.64
N VAL A 224 -15.15 -13.58 9.48
CA VAL A 224 -14.98 -12.13 9.28
C VAL A 224 -16.35 -11.43 9.24
N ASP A 225 -17.34 -12.05 8.61
CA ASP A 225 -18.71 -11.53 8.44
C ASP A 225 -19.62 -11.84 9.66
N PHE A 226 -19.07 -12.33 10.78
CA PHE A 226 -19.84 -12.67 11.96
C PHE A 226 -20.55 -11.43 12.56
N GLU A 227 -21.82 -11.60 12.91
CA GLU A 227 -22.71 -10.56 13.44
C GLU A 227 -23.56 -11.13 14.58
N ASN A 228 -23.69 -10.39 15.68
CA ASN A 228 -24.70 -10.62 16.72
C ASN A 228 -25.04 -9.30 17.44
N GLU A 229 -26.01 -9.33 18.35
CA GLU A 229 -26.44 -8.14 19.10
C GLU A 229 -25.31 -7.54 19.95
N ASP A 230 -24.49 -8.38 20.58
CA ASP A 230 -23.38 -7.91 21.43
C ASP A 230 -22.29 -7.22 20.61
N LEU A 231 -21.96 -7.72 19.42
CA LEU A 231 -21.00 -7.08 18.51
C LEU A 231 -21.52 -5.72 18.04
N ASN A 232 -22.82 -5.65 17.70
CA ASN A 232 -23.46 -4.39 17.32
C ASN A 232 -23.57 -3.40 18.48
N ALA A 233 -23.56 -3.87 19.73
CA ALA A 233 -23.52 -3.03 20.91
C ALA A 233 -22.14 -2.40 21.14
N ILE A 234 -21.05 -3.00 20.66
CA ILE A 234 -19.68 -2.46 20.81
C ILE A 234 -19.12 -1.84 19.51
N LEU A 235 -19.72 -2.10 18.34
CA LEU A 235 -19.33 -1.55 17.05
C LEU A 235 -20.53 -0.97 16.29
N ASN A 236 -20.65 0.36 16.21
CA ASN A 236 -21.65 0.98 15.35
C ASN A 236 -21.23 0.95 13.88
N LYS A 237 -21.82 0.01 13.15
CA LYS A 237 -21.69 -0.17 11.70
C LYS A 237 -22.80 0.47 10.86
N LYS A 238 -23.74 1.18 11.49
CA LYS A 238 -24.88 1.80 10.79
C LYS A 238 -24.48 3.06 10.03
N THR A 239 -23.59 3.85 10.63
CA THR A 239 -23.11 5.11 10.05
C THR A 239 -21.67 5.01 9.54
N ARG A 240 -20.94 3.94 9.91
CA ARG A 240 -19.52 3.78 9.61
C ARG A 240 -19.18 2.35 9.22
N HIS A 241 -18.13 2.21 8.44
CA HIS A 241 -17.56 0.90 8.11
C HIS A 241 -16.49 0.53 9.13
N TYR A 242 -16.64 -0.65 9.74
CA TYR A 242 -15.59 -1.29 10.55
C TYR A 242 -14.51 -1.85 9.62
N LEU A 243 -13.27 -1.37 9.77
CA LEU A 243 -12.15 -1.79 8.94
C LEU A 243 -10.97 -2.25 9.81
N PRO A 244 -10.80 -3.57 10.03
CA PRO A 244 -9.71 -4.10 10.84
C PRO A 244 -8.41 -4.16 10.05
N GLY A 245 -7.67 -3.06 10.02
CA GLY A 245 -6.39 -2.95 9.32
C GLY A 245 -6.24 -1.69 8.50
N TYR A 246 -5.30 -1.72 7.56
CA TYR A 246 -4.94 -0.54 6.77
C TYR A 246 -6.01 -0.15 5.73
N GLY A 247 -6.74 -1.13 5.22
CA GLY A 247 -7.67 -0.98 4.11
C GLY A 247 -7.95 -2.32 3.44
N ARG A 248 -9.10 -2.43 2.76
CA ARG A 248 -9.40 -3.62 1.94
C ARG A 248 -8.45 -3.68 0.76
N LEU A 249 -7.91 -4.87 0.49
CA LEU A 249 -6.95 -5.10 -0.59
C LEU A 249 -7.57 -4.97 -2.00
N SER A 250 -8.91 -4.85 -2.10
CA SER A 250 -9.59 -4.47 -3.33
C SER A 250 -9.21 -3.07 -3.80
N PHE A 251 -8.82 -2.19 -2.88
CA PHE A 251 -8.53 -0.79 -3.14
C PHE A 251 -7.03 -0.52 -3.11
N MET A 252 -6.58 0.41 -3.95
CA MET A 252 -5.23 0.95 -3.87
C MET A 252 -5.08 1.78 -2.59
N LEU A 253 -4.09 1.43 -1.77
CA LEU A 253 -3.81 2.03 -0.46
C LEU A 253 -2.58 2.94 -0.50
N TYR A 254 -1.81 2.95 -1.59
CA TYR A 254 -0.62 3.79 -1.73
C TYR A 254 -0.98 5.05 -2.49
N LEU A 255 -0.59 6.22 -1.98
CA LEU A 255 -0.81 7.50 -2.65
C LEU A 255 -0.31 7.47 -4.10
N LYS A 256 0.87 6.89 -4.34
CA LYS A 256 1.41 6.78 -5.70
C LYS A 256 0.51 5.95 -6.62
N SER A 257 -0.06 4.84 -6.16
CA SER A 257 -0.97 4.02 -6.98
C SER A 257 -2.26 4.75 -7.37
N LEU A 258 -2.75 5.66 -6.51
CA LEU A 258 -3.92 6.49 -6.82
C LEU A 258 -3.64 7.47 -7.95
N ILE A 259 -2.41 7.96 -8.07
CA ILE A 259 -2.04 9.04 -8.98
C ILE A 259 -1.37 8.51 -10.26
N ASP A 260 -0.38 7.61 -10.12
CA ASP A 260 0.36 6.97 -11.21
C ASP A 260 -0.32 5.65 -11.63
N PRO A 261 -0.95 5.59 -12.82
CA PRO A 261 -1.65 4.39 -13.29
C PRO A 261 -0.76 3.17 -13.52
N SER A 262 0.57 3.31 -13.51
CA SER A 262 1.50 2.19 -13.70
C SER A 262 1.91 1.52 -12.38
N PHE A 263 1.84 2.24 -11.25
CA PHE A 263 2.43 1.81 -9.99
C PHE A 263 1.60 0.76 -9.23
N PHE A 264 0.29 0.65 -9.49
CA PHE A 264 -0.59 -0.28 -8.76
C PHE A 264 -0.13 -1.75 -8.82
N ARG A 265 0.57 -2.16 -9.89
CA ARG A 265 1.15 -3.52 -9.99
C ARG A 265 2.27 -3.74 -8.98
N VAL A 266 3.04 -2.70 -8.69
CA VAL A 266 4.09 -2.74 -7.66
C VAL A 266 3.43 -2.90 -6.29
N GLU A 267 2.37 -2.16 -6.01
CA GLU A 267 1.60 -2.31 -4.77
C GLU A 267 1.04 -3.73 -4.61
N GLU A 268 0.40 -4.28 -5.65
CA GLU A 268 -0.14 -5.65 -5.66
C GLU A 268 0.94 -6.70 -5.37
N GLN A 269 2.12 -6.57 -6.00
CA GLN A 269 3.26 -7.47 -5.73
C GLN A 269 3.85 -7.27 -4.33
N LEU A 270 3.87 -6.05 -3.80
CA LEU A 270 4.32 -5.79 -2.43
C LEU A 270 3.37 -6.41 -1.40
N VAL A 271 2.06 -6.39 -1.63
CA VAL A 271 1.08 -7.09 -0.78
C VAL A 271 1.37 -8.59 -0.78
N LYS A 272 1.48 -9.21 -1.96
CA LYS A 272 1.82 -10.63 -2.08
C LYS A 272 3.14 -10.98 -1.40
N GLY A 273 4.18 -10.17 -1.62
CA GLY A 273 5.48 -10.34 -0.97
C GLY A 273 5.45 -10.22 0.55
N LYS A 274 4.62 -9.32 1.11
CA LYS A 274 4.41 -9.20 2.56
C LYS A 274 3.71 -10.43 3.14
N VAL A 275 2.73 -10.99 2.43
CA VAL A 275 2.04 -12.23 2.85
C VAL A 275 2.99 -13.42 2.80
N MET A 276 3.79 -13.57 1.74
CA MET A 276 4.82 -14.62 1.65
C MET A 276 5.90 -14.48 2.72
N ARG A 277 6.30 -13.25 3.06
CA ARG A 277 7.23 -12.99 4.17
C ARG A 277 6.63 -13.40 5.52
N TYR A 278 5.33 -13.17 5.72
CA TYR A 278 4.61 -13.61 6.90
C TYR A 278 4.59 -15.15 7.01
N ALA A 279 4.25 -15.83 5.91
CA ALA A 279 4.26 -17.28 5.83
C ALA A 279 5.64 -17.89 6.17
N ARG A 280 6.71 -17.28 5.63
CA ARG A 280 8.09 -17.68 5.95
C ARG A 280 8.46 -17.46 7.41
N MET A 281 7.94 -16.39 8.03
CA MET A 281 8.13 -16.19 9.46
C MET A 281 7.52 -17.37 10.23
N MET A 282 6.26 -17.72 9.94
CA MET A 282 5.57 -18.84 10.59
C MET A 282 6.30 -20.17 10.45
N GLU A 283 6.78 -20.49 9.24
CA GLU A 283 7.57 -21.70 8.97
C GLU A 283 8.80 -21.78 9.87
N ASN A 284 9.55 -20.67 10.02
CA ASN A 284 10.79 -20.64 10.80
C ASN A 284 10.58 -20.70 12.33
N ASP A 285 9.37 -20.42 12.81
CA ASP A 285 9.12 -20.33 14.26
C ASP A 285 8.89 -21.69 14.94
N ILE A 286 8.91 -22.79 14.19
CA ILE A 286 8.72 -24.14 14.73
C ILE A 286 10.08 -24.83 14.85
N PRO A 287 10.51 -25.18 16.07
CA PRO A 287 11.75 -25.93 16.28
C PRO A 287 11.77 -27.28 15.53
N ASP A 288 10.62 -27.95 15.43
CA ASP A 288 10.47 -29.31 14.89
C ASP A 288 10.37 -29.40 13.36
N LEU A 289 10.14 -28.27 12.68
CA LEU A 289 9.80 -28.21 11.26
C LEU A 289 10.89 -27.57 10.40
N VAL A 290 12.05 -27.22 10.98
CA VAL A 290 13.22 -26.81 10.23
C VAL A 290 13.67 -27.96 9.31
N ASN A 291 13.23 -27.91 8.05
CA ASN A 291 13.67 -28.75 6.92
C ASN A 291 13.28 -30.25 6.90
N THR A 292 12.18 -30.70 7.50
CA THR A 292 11.89 -32.16 7.53
C THR A 292 10.92 -32.68 6.44
N ASN A 293 9.93 -31.91 5.97
CA ASN A 293 9.01 -32.37 4.91
C ASN A 293 8.84 -31.35 3.77
N LEU A 294 9.61 -31.53 2.71
CA LEU A 294 9.61 -30.67 1.53
C LEU A 294 8.24 -30.57 0.84
N GLN A 295 7.47 -31.67 0.79
CA GLN A 295 6.15 -31.68 0.14
C GLN A 295 5.14 -30.82 0.90
N GLN A 296 5.14 -30.87 2.23
CA GLN A 296 4.26 -30.03 3.06
C GLN A 296 4.61 -28.54 2.93
N ILE A 297 5.90 -28.21 2.89
CA ILE A 297 6.37 -26.84 2.67
C ILE A 297 5.88 -26.31 1.31
N HIS A 298 6.07 -27.09 0.23
CA HIS A 298 5.56 -26.70 -1.08
C HIS A 298 4.03 -26.59 -1.09
N LYS A 299 3.31 -27.54 -0.49
CA LYS A 299 1.84 -27.48 -0.36
C LYS A 299 1.40 -26.19 0.35
N TYR A 300 2.10 -25.78 1.40
CA TYR A 300 1.83 -24.57 2.16
C TYR A 300 1.99 -23.30 1.31
N TYR A 301 3.14 -23.12 0.65
CA TYR A 301 3.36 -21.95 -0.19
C TYR A 301 2.46 -21.91 -1.42
N ASN A 302 2.16 -23.06 -2.04
CA ASN A 302 1.24 -23.15 -3.17
C ASN A 302 -0.19 -22.79 -2.75
N ALA A 303 -0.66 -23.29 -1.60
CA ALA A 303 -1.97 -22.95 -1.06
C ALA A 303 -2.11 -21.44 -0.79
N ILE A 304 -1.05 -20.78 -0.32
CA ILE A 304 -1.02 -19.32 -0.14
C ILE A 304 -1.02 -18.59 -1.49
N ASP A 305 -0.29 -19.09 -2.49
CA ASP A 305 -0.29 -18.54 -3.84
C ASP A 305 -1.69 -18.61 -4.49
N ASP A 306 -2.41 -19.71 -4.25
CA ASP A 306 -3.76 -19.94 -4.77
C ASP A 306 -4.81 -18.96 -4.20
N ILE A 307 -4.60 -18.42 -2.98
CA ILE A 307 -5.42 -17.32 -2.43
C ILE A 307 -5.49 -16.15 -3.41
N PHE A 308 -4.37 -15.82 -4.07
CA PHE A 308 -4.26 -14.69 -5.00
C PHE A 308 -4.82 -14.98 -6.39
N LYS A 309 -5.09 -16.25 -6.71
CA LYS A 309 -5.61 -16.67 -8.03
C LYS A 309 -7.12 -16.86 -8.03
N TYR A 310 -7.71 -17.22 -6.89
CA TYR A 310 -9.11 -17.59 -6.81
C TYR A 310 -10.05 -16.39 -7.09
N VAL A 311 -10.95 -16.57 -8.05
CA VAL A 311 -11.95 -15.58 -8.49
C VAL A 311 -13.35 -16.03 -8.04
N ASP A 312 -13.95 -15.26 -7.13
CA ASP A 312 -15.31 -15.43 -6.60
C ASP A 312 -16.30 -14.53 -7.36
N GLY A 313 -16.51 -14.84 -8.65
CA GLY A 313 -17.45 -14.14 -9.51
C GLY A 313 -17.00 -12.76 -10.00
N GLU A 314 -17.95 -11.85 -10.18
CA GLU A 314 -17.72 -10.49 -10.67
C GLU A 314 -18.29 -9.40 -9.75
N ILE A 315 -17.62 -8.24 -9.72
CA ILE A 315 -18.11 -7.06 -8.99
C ILE A 315 -19.22 -6.35 -9.77
N SER A 316 -20.31 -6.03 -9.07
CA SER A 316 -21.45 -5.28 -9.63
C SER A 316 -21.10 -3.79 -9.77
N THR A 317 -20.64 -3.18 -8.67
CA THR A 317 -20.24 -1.77 -8.59
C THR A 317 -18.72 -1.64 -8.73
N ARG A 318 -18.28 -0.88 -9.72
CA ARG A 318 -16.86 -0.54 -9.92
C ARG A 318 -16.45 0.61 -9.01
N HIS A 319 -15.18 0.63 -8.64
CA HIS A 319 -14.59 1.73 -7.88
C HIS A 319 -13.36 2.23 -8.63
N ASP A 320 -13.26 3.55 -8.84
CA ASP A 320 -12.21 4.17 -9.65
C ASP A 320 -10.78 4.03 -9.08
N HIS A 321 -10.68 3.54 -7.84
CA HIS A 321 -9.43 3.27 -7.14
C HIS A 321 -9.26 1.78 -6.74
N ALA A 322 -10.04 0.88 -7.33
CA ALA A 322 -9.86 -0.57 -7.15
C ALA A 322 -8.81 -1.16 -8.10
N LEU A 323 -8.17 -2.25 -7.68
CA LEU A 323 -7.23 -3.02 -8.51
C LEU A 323 -7.92 -3.56 -9.77
N THR A 324 -9.16 -4.04 -9.66
CA THR A 324 -9.98 -4.55 -10.77
C THR A 324 -10.23 -3.48 -11.84
N TYR A 325 -10.50 -2.24 -11.41
CA TYR A 325 -10.64 -1.09 -12.30
C TYR A 325 -9.35 -0.81 -13.07
N ARG A 326 -8.20 -0.82 -12.37
CA ARG A 326 -6.88 -0.64 -13.01
C ARG A 326 -6.52 -1.76 -14.00
N HIS A 327 -6.89 -3.00 -13.67
CA HIS A 327 -6.76 -4.17 -14.55
C HIS A 327 -7.84 -4.22 -15.65
N ARG A 328 -8.77 -3.27 -15.70
CA ARG A 328 -9.85 -3.16 -16.71
C ARG A 328 -10.73 -4.41 -16.81
N ASN A 329 -11.04 -5.04 -15.68
CA ASN A 329 -11.93 -6.20 -15.62
C ASN A 329 -12.96 -6.05 -14.48
N LYS A 330 -13.87 -7.03 -14.35
CA LYS A 330 -14.83 -7.10 -13.24
C LYS A 330 -14.57 -8.31 -12.31
N LYS A 331 -13.43 -8.99 -12.43
CA LYS A 331 -13.16 -10.22 -11.65
C LYS A 331 -13.06 -9.90 -10.15
N SER A 332 -13.83 -10.61 -9.33
CA SER A 332 -13.79 -10.47 -7.88
C SER A 332 -12.80 -11.49 -7.30
N PHE A 333 -11.55 -11.09 -7.05
CA PHE A 333 -10.59 -11.99 -6.40
C PHE A 333 -10.93 -12.08 -4.90
N ALA A 334 -11.09 -13.29 -4.36
CA ALA A 334 -11.62 -13.46 -3.01
C ALA A 334 -10.77 -12.76 -1.94
N TYR A 335 -9.43 -12.80 -2.08
CA TYR A 335 -8.51 -12.16 -1.14
C TYR A 335 -8.68 -10.63 -1.05
N GLN A 336 -9.20 -10.00 -2.10
CA GLN A 336 -9.39 -8.55 -2.16
C GLN A 336 -10.49 -8.06 -1.23
N ALA A 337 -11.38 -8.94 -0.75
CA ALA A 337 -12.38 -8.61 0.25
C ALA A 337 -11.77 -8.32 1.65
N PHE A 338 -10.56 -8.82 1.90
CA PHE A 338 -9.88 -8.76 3.19
C PHE A 338 -8.88 -7.61 3.27
N THR A 339 -8.50 -7.22 4.49
CA THR A 339 -7.30 -6.41 4.75
C THR A 339 -6.04 -7.27 4.72
N TYR A 340 -4.85 -6.63 4.65
CA TYR A 340 -3.59 -7.36 4.80
C TYR A 340 -3.53 -8.16 6.10
N GLN A 341 -3.98 -7.57 7.21
CA GLN A 341 -4.04 -8.20 8.51
C GLN A 341 -4.94 -9.45 8.50
N GLU A 342 -6.10 -9.37 7.85
CA GLU A 342 -7.00 -10.53 7.71
C GLU A 342 -6.39 -11.64 6.84
N VAL A 343 -5.70 -11.31 5.74
CA VAL A 343 -5.03 -12.33 4.92
C VAL A 343 -3.98 -13.11 5.72
N THR A 344 -3.30 -12.47 6.69
CA THR A 344 -2.40 -13.22 7.60
C THR A 344 -3.14 -14.24 8.46
N GLY A 345 -4.40 -13.99 8.83
CA GLY A 345 -5.25 -14.96 9.52
C GLY A 345 -5.61 -16.17 8.65
N LEU A 346 -5.85 -15.94 7.36
CA LEU A 346 -6.03 -17.06 6.41
C LEU A 346 -4.74 -17.87 6.23
N VAL A 347 -3.58 -17.22 6.23
CA VAL A 347 -2.27 -17.91 6.25
C VAL A 347 -2.13 -18.77 7.51
N ASN A 348 -2.60 -18.28 8.67
CA ASN A 348 -2.62 -19.04 9.93
C ASN A 348 -3.53 -20.29 9.84
N MET A 349 -4.70 -20.18 9.20
CA MET A 349 -5.60 -21.32 8.96
C MET A 349 -4.95 -22.39 8.06
N ILE A 350 -4.38 -21.98 6.93
CA ILE A 350 -3.70 -22.88 5.99
C ILE A 350 -2.51 -23.56 6.66
N TYR A 351 -1.74 -22.79 7.43
CA TYR A 351 -0.64 -23.29 8.21
C TYR A 351 -1.08 -24.41 9.17
N ASN A 352 -2.14 -24.17 9.95
CA ASN A 352 -2.63 -25.14 10.92
C ASN A 352 -3.24 -26.39 10.24
N ASP A 353 -3.93 -26.20 9.11
CA ASP A 353 -4.50 -27.29 8.31
C ASP A 353 -3.41 -28.23 7.73
N ILE A 354 -2.30 -27.67 7.23
CA ILE A 354 -1.25 -28.43 6.55
C ILE A 354 -0.26 -29.06 7.53
N PHE A 355 0.25 -28.29 8.50
CA PHE A 355 1.31 -28.75 9.39
C PHE A 355 0.79 -29.43 10.66
N LYS A 356 -0.41 -29.06 11.13
CA LYS A 356 -1.04 -29.61 12.36
C LYS A 356 -0.05 -29.71 13.53
N PRO A 357 0.62 -28.61 13.91
CA PRO A 357 1.69 -28.65 14.92
C PRO A 357 1.17 -29.14 16.27
N GLN A 358 1.87 -30.09 16.88
CA GLN A 358 1.50 -30.67 18.18
C GLN A 358 2.28 -30.07 19.36
N HIS A 359 3.50 -29.59 19.11
CA HIS A 359 4.39 -29.01 20.13
C HIS A 359 4.83 -27.61 19.70
N LEU A 360 4.31 -26.58 20.35
CA LEU A 360 4.66 -25.18 20.11
C LEU A 360 5.43 -24.65 21.33
N ALA A 361 6.54 -23.95 21.08
CA ALA A 361 7.51 -23.54 22.10
C ALA A 361 6.87 -22.80 23.29
N ASP A 362 7.33 -23.08 24.52
CA ASP A 362 6.75 -22.54 25.75
C ASP A 362 7.06 -21.06 26.02
N LEU A 363 6.42 -20.52 27.06
CA LEU A 363 6.67 -19.21 27.67
C LEU A 363 8.17 -18.96 27.94
N THR A 364 8.87 -18.40 26.95
CA THR A 364 10.27 -18.01 27.10
C THR A 364 10.47 -17.12 28.33
N LEU A 365 11.47 -17.46 29.15
CA LEU A 365 11.90 -16.65 30.29
C LEU A 365 12.70 -15.47 29.74
N ALA A 366 12.05 -14.32 29.57
CA ALA A 366 12.77 -13.07 29.39
C ALA A 366 13.37 -12.61 30.74
N PRO A 367 14.54 -11.94 30.74
CA PRO A 367 15.15 -11.41 31.96
C PRO A 367 14.22 -10.42 32.68
N GLN A 368 14.36 -10.29 34.00
CA GLN A 368 13.59 -9.33 34.80
C GLN A 368 13.79 -7.89 34.26
N PHE A 369 12.69 -7.19 33.99
CA PHE A 369 12.68 -5.74 33.73
C PHE A 369 12.41 -5.01 35.07
N PHE A 370 13.03 -3.84 35.27
CA PHE A 370 13.34 -3.25 36.59
C PHE A 370 12.29 -2.27 37.18
N ALA A 371 12.27 -2.25 38.52
CA ALA A 371 12.09 -1.19 39.56
C ALA A 371 11.22 0.08 39.38
N ASP A 372 10.95 0.59 38.18
CA ASP A 372 10.19 1.85 37.96
C ASP A 372 9.11 1.67 36.88
N TRP A 373 7.85 1.98 37.24
CA TRP A 373 6.67 1.83 36.37
C TRP A 373 6.80 2.56 35.03
N GLU A 374 7.37 3.77 35.02
CA GLU A 374 7.47 4.58 33.80
C GLU A 374 8.53 4.01 32.84
N LEU A 375 9.62 3.47 33.38
CA LEU A 375 10.67 2.82 32.61
C LEU A 375 10.19 1.47 32.05
N ALA A 376 9.41 0.71 32.82
CA ALA A 376 8.83 -0.56 32.39
C ALA A 376 7.92 -0.38 31.15
N LEU A 377 7.00 0.59 31.17
CA LEU A 377 6.15 0.89 30.02
C LEU A 377 6.94 1.26 28.77
N PHE A 378 8.00 2.05 28.93
CA PHE A 378 8.89 2.38 27.83
C PHE A 378 9.58 1.12 27.26
N GLN A 379 10.11 0.27 28.13
CA GLN A 379 10.80 -0.98 27.75
C GLN A 379 9.87 -1.99 27.07
N LEU A 380 8.60 -2.06 27.45
CA LEU A 380 7.59 -2.92 26.81
C LEU A 380 7.40 -2.59 25.32
N THR A 381 7.65 -1.35 24.90
CA THR A 381 7.61 -0.97 23.48
C THR A 381 8.82 -1.47 22.69
N ASN A 382 9.91 -1.91 23.36
CA ASN A 382 11.17 -2.29 22.74
C ASN A 382 11.68 -1.26 21.71
N SER A 383 11.53 0.03 22.05
CA SER A 383 11.85 1.16 21.20
C SER A 383 12.93 2.04 21.85
N LYS A 384 13.59 2.87 21.03
CA LYS A 384 14.55 3.87 21.54
C LYS A 384 13.89 5.19 21.91
N TYR A 385 12.66 5.41 21.46
CA TYR A 385 11.90 6.63 21.71
C TYR A 385 10.40 6.38 21.51
N LEU A 386 9.57 7.12 22.25
CA LEU A 386 8.11 7.10 22.07
C LEU A 386 7.67 8.23 21.14
N GLY A 387 7.07 7.86 20.00
CA GLY A 387 6.45 8.82 19.09
C GLY A 387 5.12 9.37 19.64
N ILE A 388 4.37 8.54 20.36
CA ILE A 388 3.18 8.91 21.12
C ILE A 388 3.36 8.40 22.56
N ASP A 389 3.16 9.27 23.54
CA ASP A 389 3.41 8.97 24.96
C ASP A 389 2.25 9.47 25.82
N ASP A 390 1.37 8.54 26.19
CA ASP A 390 0.24 8.72 27.11
C ASP A 390 0.41 7.89 28.40
N ARG A 391 1.65 7.57 28.81
CA ARG A 391 1.93 6.75 29.99
C ARG A 391 1.23 7.26 31.25
N LYS A 392 1.22 8.57 31.49
CA LYS A 392 0.53 9.18 32.64
C LYS A 392 -0.99 8.92 32.63
N ILE A 393 -1.61 8.99 31.45
CA ILE A 393 -3.05 8.73 31.28
C ILE A 393 -3.32 7.25 31.54
N LEU A 394 -2.49 6.36 30.99
CA LEU A 394 -2.58 4.92 31.21
C LEU A 394 -2.44 4.57 32.69
N THR A 395 -1.38 5.03 33.36
CA THR A 395 -1.13 4.79 34.80
C THR A 395 -2.28 5.29 35.67
N THR A 396 -2.88 6.43 35.34
CA THR A 396 -4.04 6.97 36.06
C THR A 396 -5.27 6.08 35.87
N ASN A 397 -5.51 5.58 34.64
CA ASN A 397 -6.66 4.71 34.36
C ASN A 397 -6.49 3.30 34.93
N LEU A 398 -5.28 2.74 34.94
CA LEU A 398 -4.98 1.43 35.55
C LEU A 398 -5.38 1.39 37.04
N LYS A 399 -5.20 2.49 37.77
CA LYS A 399 -5.56 2.61 39.20
C LYS A 399 -7.07 2.70 39.45
N LYS A 400 -7.90 2.87 38.42
CA LYS A 400 -9.36 2.91 38.58
C LYS A 400 -9.92 1.51 38.80
N ASN A 401 -10.86 1.40 39.74
CA ASN A 401 -11.62 0.18 39.97
C ASN A 401 -12.80 0.08 38.98
N VAL A 402 -12.48 -0.28 37.75
CA VAL A 402 -13.40 -0.55 36.62
C VAL A 402 -12.95 -1.83 35.94
N PRO A 403 -13.82 -2.57 35.24
CA PRO A 403 -13.41 -3.78 34.55
C PRO A 403 -12.46 -3.45 33.38
N LYS A 404 -11.51 -4.35 33.13
CA LYS A 404 -10.42 -4.12 32.15
C LYS A 404 -10.32 -5.30 31.20
N GLY A 405 -10.26 -5.02 29.91
CA GLY A 405 -9.96 -6.02 28.89
C GLY A 405 -8.50 -5.95 28.46
N TYR A 406 -7.78 -7.04 28.57
CA TYR A 406 -6.34 -7.11 28.32
C TYR A 406 -6.05 -8.05 27.15
N PHE A 407 -5.48 -7.52 26.07
CA PHE A 407 -4.99 -8.27 24.91
C PHE A 407 -3.46 -8.33 24.95
N PRO A 408 -2.88 -9.47 25.33
CA PRO A 408 -1.45 -9.57 25.55
C PRO A 408 -0.63 -9.41 24.28
N GLY A 409 0.64 -9.09 24.46
CA GLY A 409 1.66 -9.06 23.42
C GLY A 409 2.64 -10.22 23.57
N ARG A 410 3.88 -9.99 23.13
CA ARG A 410 4.95 -11.01 23.16
C ARG A 410 5.58 -11.16 24.54
N TYR A 411 5.41 -10.19 25.45
CA TYR A 411 6.11 -10.14 26.74
C TYR A 411 5.15 -10.39 27.91
N ILE A 412 4.25 -11.37 27.75
CA ILE A 412 3.07 -11.54 28.61
C ILE A 412 3.37 -11.62 30.10
N LYS A 413 4.49 -12.19 30.54
CA LYS A 413 4.84 -12.26 31.97
C LYS A 413 4.95 -10.86 32.59
N HIS A 414 5.79 -10.01 31.99
CA HIS A 414 5.98 -8.62 32.41
C HIS A 414 4.72 -7.79 32.23
N GLU A 415 3.98 -8.07 31.16
CA GLU A 415 2.74 -7.36 30.90
C GLU A 415 1.64 -7.73 31.91
N LEU A 416 1.54 -8.99 32.37
CA LEU A 416 0.61 -9.41 33.42
C LEU A 416 0.96 -8.74 34.75
N GLU A 417 2.23 -8.70 35.11
CA GLU A 417 2.65 -7.98 36.29
C GLU A 417 2.24 -6.50 36.22
N TYR A 418 2.51 -5.84 35.10
CA TYR A 418 2.28 -4.41 34.95
C TYR A 418 0.80 -4.03 34.77
N PHE A 419 0.03 -4.75 33.96
CA PHE A 419 -1.35 -4.41 33.63
C PHE A 419 -2.38 -5.08 34.53
N VAL A 420 -2.00 -6.10 35.30
CA VAL A 420 -2.90 -6.87 36.16
C VAL A 420 -2.52 -6.75 37.64
N LEU A 421 -1.32 -7.19 38.03
CA LEU A 421 -0.93 -7.28 39.44
C LEU A 421 -0.76 -5.88 40.07
N GLN A 422 0.14 -5.09 39.51
CA GLN A 422 0.53 -3.79 40.05
C GLN A 422 -0.65 -2.79 40.17
N PRO A 423 -1.61 -2.75 39.22
CA PRO A 423 -2.82 -1.93 39.36
C PRO A 423 -3.73 -2.36 40.50
N ILE A 424 -3.91 -3.67 40.73
CA ILE A 424 -4.71 -4.18 41.85
C ILE A 424 -4.03 -3.88 43.18
N ARG A 425 -2.71 -4.08 43.29
CA ARG A 425 -1.93 -3.68 44.48
C ARG A 425 -2.12 -2.20 44.82
N ALA A 426 -2.08 -1.33 43.80
CA ALA A 426 -2.33 0.10 43.98
C ALA A 426 -3.76 0.42 44.45
N GLN A 427 -4.77 -0.30 43.96
CA GLN A 427 -6.17 -0.13 44.41
C GLN A 427 -6.36 -0.57 45.87
N LEU A 428 -5.64 -1.60 46.29
CA LEU A 428 -5.58 -2.09 47.67
C LEU A 428 -4.65 -1.27 48.58
N LYS A 429 -3.98 -0.25 48.02
CA LYS A 429 -3.04 0.64 48.73
C LYS A 429 -1.83 -0.09 49.35
N LEU A 430 -1.41 -1.19 48.74
CA LEU A 430 -0.21 -1.91 49.15
C LEU A 430 1.04 -1.11 48.77
N THR A 431 1.99 -1.03 49.69
CA THR A 431 3.34 -0.51 49.47
C THR A 431 4.18 -1.50 48.63
N ILE A 432 5.39 -1.11 48.22
CA ILE A 432 6.29 -1.98 47.45
C ILE A 432 6.74 -3.19 48.27
N GLU A 433 6.80 -3.05 49.61
CA GLU A 433 7.30 -4.07 50.54
C GLU A 433 6.21 -5.05 51.01
N GLU A 434 4.94 -4.68 50.89
CA GLU A 434 3.80 -5.51 51.29
C GLU A 434 3.43 -6.49 50.17
N GLU A 435 3.20 -7.76 50.50
CA GLU A 435 2.72 -8.76 49.55
C GLU A 435 1.19 -8.80 49.52
N LEU A 436 0.58 -9.08 48.36
CA LEU A 436 -0.84 -9.41 48.28
C LEU A 436 -1.07 -10.81 48.88
N THR A 437 -1.52 -10.87 50.13
CA THR A 437 -1.87 -12.12 50.80
C THR A 437 -3.34 -12.50 50.59
N GLU A 438 -3.67 -13.76 50.89
CA GLU A 438 -5.05 -14.25 50.82
C GLU A 438 -6.00 -13.50 51.80
N GLU A 439 -5.51 -13.13 52.98
CA GLU A 439 -6.27 -12.37 53.98
C GLU A 439 -6.64 -10.97 53.48
N VAL A 440 -5.68 -10.27 52.88
CA VAL A 440 -5.91 -8.95 52.27
C VAL A 440 -6.93 -9.08 51.15
N LEU A 441 -6.79 -10.08 50.29
CA LEU A 441 -7.68 -10.28 49.16
C LEU A 441 -9.11 -10.65 49.59
N GLN A 442 -9.29 -11.59 50.52
CA GLN A 442 -10.62 -12.02 51.00
C GLN A 442 -11.42 -10.85 51.59
N SER A 443 -10.77 -9.92 52.29
CA SER A 443 -11.43 -8.74 52.86
C SER A 443 -11.94 -7.74 51.81
N SER A 444 -11.43 -7.81 50.57
CA SER A 444 -11.62 -6.77 49.55
C SER A 444 -12.10 -7.33 48.19
N VAL A 445 -12.21 -8.65 48.02
CA VAL A 445 -12.47 -9.29 46.72
C VAL A 445 -13.77 -8.82 46.07
N ASP A 446 -14.85 -8.69 46.84
CA ASP A 446 -16.17 -8.25 46.35
C ASP A 446 -16.18 -6.78 45.91
N SER A 447 -15.17 -6.01 46.35
CA SER A 447 -15.00 -4.61 45.94
C SER A 447 -14.16 -4.46 44.67
N LEU A 448 -13.45 -5.50 44.21
CA LEU A 448 -12.56 -5.42 43.05
C LEU A 448 -13.30 -5.78 41.75
N GLU A 449 -13.14 -4.93 40.74
CA GLU A 449 -13.62 -5.19 39.39
C GLU A 449 -12.74 -6.17 38.62
N LYS A 450 -13.35 -6.89 37.68
CA LYS A 450 -12.69 -7.99 36.96
C LYS A 450 -11.69 -7.51 35.91
N ILE A 451 -10.61 -8.26 35.77
CA ILE A 451 -9.62 -8.11 34.69
C ILE A 451 -9.69 -9.35 33.79
N TYR A 452 -10.03 -9.13 32.53
CA TYR A 452 -10.21 -10.17 31.52
C TYR A 452 -8.99 -10.25 30.60
N ILE A 453 -8.33 -11.39 30.54
CA ILE A 453 -7.19 -11.67 29.67
C ILE A 453 -7.70 -12.40 28.42
N PHE A 454 -7.72 -11.72 27.27
CA PHE A 454 -8.20 -12.27 26.01
C PHE A 454 -7.08 -13.02 25.27
N ILE A 455 -7.21 -14.33 25.11
CA ILE A 455 -6.19 -15.21 24.52
C ILE A 455 -6.68 -15.82 23.21
N HIS A 456 -5.79 -15.92 22.23
CA HIS A 456 -6.11 -16.44 20.90
C HIS A 456 -6.12 -17.97 20.92
N GLU A 457 -7.26 -18.56 20.56
CA GLU A 457 -7.43 -19.99 20.36
C GLU A 457 -8.18 -20.22 19.03
N PRO A 458 -7.50 -20.72 17.99
CA PRO A 458 -6.31 -21.55 18.06
C PRO A 458 -4.99 -20.77 18.12
N ARG A 459 -4.02 -21.37 18.82
CA ARG A 459 -2.67 -20.84 19.02
C ARG A 459 -1.93 -20.63 17.69
N ILE A 460 -1.54 -19.39 17.42
CA ILE A 460 -0.62 -19.03 16.33
C ILE A 460 0.82 -19.21 16.85
N THR A 461 1.77 -19.71 16.05
CA THR A 461 3.10 -20.21 16.47
C THR A 461 3.82 -19.40 17.57
N LYS A 462 3.84 -18.06 17.47
CA LYS A 462 4.51 -17.15 18.43
C LYS A 462 3.73 -16.83 19.69
N TRP A 463 2.45 -17.15 19.72
CA TRP A 463 1.51 -16.75 20.76
C TRP A 463 1.39 -17.84 21.81
N PHE A 464 0.97 -17.49 23.02
CA PHE A 464 0.79 -18.43 24.13
C PHE A 464 -0.61 -19.02 24.08
N SER A 465 -0.78 -20.30 24.47
CA SER A 465 -2.14 -20.84 24.66
C SER A 465 -2.74 -20.37 25.97
N SER A 466 -4.07 -20.44 26.04
CA SER A 466 -4.84 -20.33 27.28
C SER A 466 -4.32 -21.30 28.36
N ALA A 467 -3.98 -22.53 27.95
CA ALA A 467 -3.41 -23.55 28.82
C ALA A 467 -2.03 -23.14 29.38
N ASN A 468 -1.14 -22.57 28.56
CA ASN A 468 0.17 -22.11 29.02
C ASN A 468 0.06 -21.02 30.09
N ILE A 469 -0.88 -20.09 29.91
CA ILE A 469 -1.08 -18.98 30.84
C ILE A 469 -1.73 -19.48 32.12
N LYS A 470 -2.72 -20.36 32.01
CA LYS A 470 -3.35 -21.01 33.16
C LYS A 470 -2.32 -21.78 33.99
N GLU A 471 -1.48 -22.58 33.35
CA GLU A 471 -0.39 -23.28 34.02
C GLU A 471 0.57 -22.31 34.71
N TYR A 472 0.94 -21.19 34.07
CA TYR A 472 1.79 -20.17 34.69
C TYR A 472 1.15 -19.58 35.96
N LEU A 473 -0.13 -19.22 35.91
CA LEU A 473 -0.89 -18.67 37.05
C LEU A 473 -1.11 -19.72 38.18
N GLU A 474 -1.17 -21.01 37.84
CA GLU A 474 -1.36 -22.11 38.80
C GLU A 474 -0.04 -22.68 39.35
N SER A 475 1.09 -22.45 38.67
CA SER A 475 2.41 -23.07 38.98
C SER A 475 3.06 -22.62 40.29
N GLY A 476 2.51 -21.59 40.95
CA GLY A 476 3.11 -20.98 42.14
C GLY A 476 4.36 -20.14 41.88
N LYS A 477 4.78 -19.98 40.62
CA LYS A 477 5.91 -19.10 40.22
C LYS A 477 5.63 -17.62 40.49
N GLU A 478 4.36 -17.21 40.39
CA GLU A 478 3.86 -15.86 40.72
C GLU A 478 2.70 -15.98 41.72
N PRO A 479 2.99 -16.03 43.04
CA PRO A 479 1.97 -16.31 44.05
C PRO A 479 0.79 -15.32 44.05
N GLU A 480 1.07 -14.02 43.92
CA GLU A 480 0.05 -12.96 43.96
C GLU A 480 -0.90 -13.01 42.75
N LEU A 481 -0.37 -13.20 41.54
CA LEU A 481 -1.18 -13.37 40.33
C LEU A 481 -2.04 -14.65 40.42
N GLY A 482 -1.48 -15.72 40.98
CA GLY A 482 -2.21 -16.97 41.24
C GLY A 482 -3.37 -16.78 42.22
N LEU A 483 -3.21 -15.96 43.26
CA LEU A 483 -4.29 -15.61 44.20
C LEU A 483 -5.42 -14.84 43.50
N LEU A 484 -5.09 -13.83 42.70
CA LEU A 484 -6.09 -13.06 41.94
C LEU A 484 -6.88 -13.92 40.94
N TYR A 485 -6.22 -14.90 40.33
CA TYR A 485 -6.87 -15.86 39.43
C TYR A 485 -7.82 -16.80 40.19
N LYS A 486 -7.38 -17.38 41.32
CA LYS A 486 -8.21 -18.27 42.17
C LYS A 486 -9.42 -17.55 42.75
N ALA A 487 -9.27 -16.28 43.11
CA ALA A 487 -10.35 -15.44 43.62
C ALA A 487 -11.33 -14.96 42.53
N GLY A 488 -11.05 -15.22 41.24
CA GLY A 488 -11.93 -14.85 40.13
C GLY A 488 -11.87 -13.37 39.72
N VAL A 489 -10.96 -12.58 40.30
CA VAL A 489 -10.66 -11.20 39.91
C VAL A 489 -10.01 -11.16 38.53
N VAL A 490 -9.13 -12.13 38.24
CA VAL A 490 -8.51 -12.32 36.92
C VAL A 490 -9.16 -13.48 36.20
N GLN A 491 -9.63 -13.26 34.97
CA GLN A 491 -10.30 -14.28 34.16
C GLN A 491 -9.66 -14.41 32.78
N ILE A 492 -9.36 -15.64 32.37
CA ILE A 492 -8.91 -15.94 31.00
C ILE A 492 -10.13 -16.10 30.10
N VAL A 493 -10.12 -15.41 28.96
CA VAL A 493 -11.17 -15.43 27.95
C VAL A 493 -10.56 -15.90 26.64
N GLU A 494 -10.92 -17.11 26.21
CA GLU A 494 -10.52 -17.64 24.90
C GLU A 494 -11.28 -16.93 23.76
N THR A 495 -10.56 -16.53 22.73
CA THR A 495 -11.06 -15.89 21.51
C THR A 495 -10.85 -16.82 20.32
N LYS A 496 -11.82 -16.90 19.40
CA LYS A 496 -11.78 -17.81 18.23
C LYS A 496 -11.08 -17.24 16.99
N GLN A 497 -10.10 -16.36 17.20
CA GLN A 497 -9.54 -15.54 16.13
C GLN A 497 -8.29 -16.14 15.49
N TRP A 498 -8.19 -15.98 14.17
CA TRP A 498 -7.04 -16.43 13.39
C TRP A 498 -6.09 -15.28 13.04
N SER A 499 -6.57 -14.05 12.99
CA SER A 499 -5.76 -12.88 12.59
C SER A 499 -4.78 -12.48 13.70
N GLU A 500 -3.57 -12.04 13.35
CA GLU A 500 -2.63 -11.45 14.33
C GLU A 500 -3.11 -10.02 14.66
N GLY A 501 -3.51 -9.75 15.89
CA GLY A 501 -4.13 -8.49 16.33
C GLY A 501 -5.46 -8.70 17.04
N VAL A 502 -6.34 -7.70 17.00
CA VAL A 502 -7.64 -7.72 17.72
C VAL A 502 -8.77 -7.68 16.69
N HIS A 503 -9.32 -8.84 16.31
CA HIS A 503 -10.40 -8.93 15.33
C HIS A 503 -11.75 -9.26 15.97
N PHE A 504 -12.57 -8.24 16.26
CA PHE A 504 -13.80 -8.43 17.05
C PHE A 504 -14.81 -9.45 16.48
N PRO A 505 -15.17 -9.46 15.17
CA PRO A 505 -16.03 -10.50 14.61
C PRO A 505 -15.52 -11.94 14.85
N GLN A 506 -14.20 -12.15 14.83
CA GLN A 506 -13.60 -13.47 15.00
C GLN A 506 -13.50 -13.93 16.46
N MET A 507 -13.73 -13.07 17.45
CA MET A 507 -13.48 -13.42 18.86
C MET A 507 -14.41 -14.51 19.40
N GLY A 508 -15.59 -14.65 18.80
CA GLY A 508 -16.62 -15.59 19.22
C GLY A 508 -17.57 -15.02 20.30
N PRO A 509 -18.80 -15.57 20.42
CA PRO A 509 -19.89 -14.90 21.15
C PRO A 509 -19.61 -14.62 22.62
N LYS A 510 -18.92 -15.53 23.33
CA LYS A 510 -18.60 -15.38 24.76
C LYS A 510 -17.67 -14.18 25.00
N ALA A 511 -16.63 -14.04 24.19
CA ALA A 511 -15.67 -12.96 24.31
C ALA A 511 -16.31 -11.60 23.98
N ILE A 512 -17.13 -11.55 22.91
CA ILE A 512 -17.85 -10.34 22.51
C ILE A 512 -18.83 -9.89 23.60
N LYS A 513 -19.55 -10.82 24.24
CA LYS A 513 -20.41 -10.51 25.38
C LYS A 513 -19.65 -9.87 26.53
N ILE A 514 -18.47 -10.40 26.87
CA ILE A 514 -17.62 -9.81 27.93
C ILE A 514 -17.16 -8.40 27.54
N LEU A 515 -16.83 -8.15 26.27
CA LEU A 515 -16.50 -6.78 25.81
C LEU A 515 -17.68 -5.82 25.99
N ARG A 516 -18.91 -6.29 25.74
CA ARG A 516 -20.12 -5.51 26.02
C ARG A 516 -20.27 -5.23 27.52
N ASP A 517 -20.06 -6.23 28.38
CA ASP A 517 -20.12 -6.05 29.83
C ASP A 517 -19.08 -5.01 30.30
N ILE A 518 -17.85 -5.05 29.76
CA ILE A 518 -16.80 -4.04 30.01
C ILE A 518 -17.27 -2.65 29.58
N LYS A 519 -17.88 -2.52 28.39
CA LYS A 519 -18.43 -1.26 27.89
C LYS A 519 -19.49 -0.70 28.84
N GLU A 520 -20.48 -1.50 29.19
CA GLU A 520 -21.63 -1.10 30.02
C GLU A 520 -21.19 -0.65 31.43
N ALA A 521 -20.09 -1.23 31.93
CA ALA A 521 -19.47 -0.86 33.20
C ALA A 521 -18.47 0.32 33.11
N ASN A 522 -18.35 1.01 31.97
CA ASN A 522 -17.36 2.08 31.72
C ASN A 522 -15.90 1.63 31.93
N GLY A 523 -15.62 0.37 31.60
CA GLY A 523 -14.28 -0.18 31.55
C GLY A 523 -13.48 0.25 30.32
N PHE A 524 -12.25 -0.24 30.21
CA PHE A 524 -11.36 0.08 29.08
C PHE A 524 -10.53 -1.13 28.65
N LEU A 525 -9.97 -1.04 27.42
CA LEU A 525 -9.11 -2.08 26.86
C LEU A 525 -7.64 -1.66 26.84
N ILE A 526 -6.76 -2.64 26.95
CA ILE A 526 -5.31 -2.50 26.73
C ILE A 526 -4.96 -3.49 25.64
N THR A 527 -4.39 -2.98 24.56
CA THR A 527 -4.06 -3.79 23.39
C THR A 527 -2.61 -3.62 23.01
N ASN A 528 -1.90 -4.74 22.93
CA ASN A 528 -0.48 -4.76 22.61
C ASN A 528 -0.25 -5.14 21.15
N GLY A 529 0.81 -4.56 20.57
CA GLY A 529 1.26 -4.85 19.22
C GLY A 529 0.72 -3.90 18.16
N GLU A 530 1.46 -3.83 17.06
CA GLU A 530 1.18 -2.92 15.94
C GLU A 530 -0.15 -3.22 15.23
N TYR A 531 -0.47 -4.49 15.01
CA TYR A 531 -1.70 -4.86 14.32
C TYR A 531 -2.95 -4.56 15.15
N SER A 532 -2.87 -4.75 16.47
CA SER A 532 -3.96 -4.39 17.39
C SER A 532 -4.34 -2.91 17.23
N ALA A 533 -3.35 -2.01 17.12
CA ALA A 533 -3.60 -0.59 16.90
C ALA A 533 -4.34 -0.28 15.58
N MET A 534 -4.18 -1.13 14.56
CA MET A 534 -4.86 -0.97 13.27
C MET A 534 -6.24 -1.63 13.23
N MET A 535 -6.48 -2.61 14.11
CA MET A 535 -7.65 -3.49 14.03
C MET A 535 -8.77 -3.14 15.01
N THR A 536 -8.50 -2.36 16.06
CA THR A 536 -9.54 -1.91 17.01
C THR A 536 -10.36 -0.72 16.51
N ASP A 537 -10.50 -0.59 15.19
CA ASP A 537 -11.19 0.53 14.54
C ASP A 537 -12.62 0.68 15.08
N ILE A 538 -13.02 1.93 15.36
CA ILE A 538 -14.36 2.36 15.80
C ILE A 538 -14.97 1.64 17.02
N ILE A 539 -14.20 0.87 17.79
CA ILE A 539 -14.68 0.19 19.01
C ILE A 539 -15.24 1.21 20.01
N GLU A 540 -16.45 0.99 20.50
CA GLU A 540 -17.12 1.87 21.47
C GLU A 540 -16.71 1.60 22.91
N ILE A 541 -15.41 1.36 23.12
CA ILE A 541 -14.77 1.17 24.43
C ILE A 541 -13.49 1.99 24.41
N ASP A 542 -13.26 2.76 25.47
CA ASP A 542 -11.98 3.45 25.66
C ASP A 542 -10.85 2.42 25.64
N HIS A 543 -9.75 2.72 24.95
CA HIS A 543 -8.68 1.75 24.81
C HIS A 543 -7.31 2.38 24.70
N PHE A 544 -6.31 1.58 25.02
CA PHE A 544 -4.90 1.92 24.89
C PHE A 544 -4.22 1.03 23.86
N HIS A 545 -3.46 1.67 22.98
CA HIS A 545 -2.55 1.02 22.05
C HIS A 545 -1.12 1.10 22.58
N ILE A 546 -0.47 -0.05 22.74
CA ILE A 546 0.91 -0.14 23.21
C ILE A 546 1.71 -0.97 22.22
N GLY A 547 2.82 -0.43 21.72
CA GLY A 547 3.64 -1.18 20.78
C GLY A 547 4.73 -0.37 20.11
N LYS A 548 5.16 -0.86 18.95
CA LYS A 548 6.21 -0.26 18.12
C LYS A 548 5.80 -0.31 16.65
N VAL A 549 6.11 0.76 15.92
CA VAL A 549 5.87 0.84 14.48
C VAL A 549 6.94 0.06 13.73
N LEU A 550 6.60 -1.09 13.14
CA LEU A 550 7.54 -1.92 12.35
C LEU A 550 7.36 -1.70 10.85
N TYR A 551 6.18 -1.28 10.38
CA TYR A 551 5.89 -1.07 8.97
C TYR A 551 5.76 0.41 8.60
N GLU A 552 6.22 0.75 7.39
CA GLU A 552 6.17 2.12 6.88
C GLU A 552 4.72 2.65 6.77
N MET A 553 3.77 1.79 6.38
CA MET A 553 2.36 2.15 6.29
C MET A 553 1.78 2.54 7.66
N THR A 554 2.12 1.80 8.73
CA THR A 554 1.76 2.19 10.10
C THR A 554 2.39 3.50 10.48
N ALA A 555 3.67 3.73 10.12
CA ALA A 555 4.35 4.99 10.42
C ALA A 555 3.58 6.19 9.84
N LYS A 556 3.07 6.06 8.61
CA LYS A 556 2.27 7.10 7.95
C LYS A 556 0.88 7.29 8.56
N ILE A 557 0.20 6.21 8.95
CA ILE A 557 -1.10 6.28 9.62
C ILE A 557 -0.93 6.94 11.00
N MET A 558 0.03 6.45 11.78
CA MET A 558 0.29 6.94 13.12
C MET A 558 0.87 8.37 13.14
N GLY A 559 1.51 8.81 12.06
CA GLY A 559 2.20 10.12 12.00
C GLY A 559 3.48 10.17 12.84
N ILE A 560 4.11 9.01 13.07
CA ILE A 560 5.37 8.87 13.82
C ILE A 560 6.37 8.04 13.02
N PRO A 561 7.69 8.26 13.16
CA PRO A 561 8.64 7.55 12.33
C PRO A 561 8.68 6.07 12.68
N LYS A 562 9.08 5.26 11.70
CA LYS A 562 9.32 3.82 11.86
C LYS A 562 10.30 3.56 13.02
N ASP A 563 10.15 2.42 13.67
CA ASP A 563 10.90 1.96 14.84
C ASP A 563 10.63 2.75 16.14
N SER A 564 9.67 3.68 16.13
CA SER A 564 9.22 4.35 17.35
C SER A 564 8.19 3.55 18.11
N GLY A 565 8.27 3.64 19.44
CA GLY A 565 7.25 3.10 20.33
C GLY A 565 6.06 4.03 20.41
N PHE A 566 4.91 3.49 20.77
CA PHE A 566 3.71 4.26 21.05
C PHE A 566 2.99 3.69 22.27
N ILE A 567 2.49 4.60 23.09
CA ILE A 567 1.51 4.36 24.15
C ILE A 567 0.44 5.42 23.94
N GLN A 568 -0.68 5.04 23.36
CA GLN A 568 -1.72 5.96 22.91
C GLN A 568 -3.05 5.66 23.60
N PHE A 569 -3.67 6.69 24.17
CA PHE A 569 -5.08 6.65 24.56
C PHE A 569 -5.98 6.96 23.36
N VAL A 570 -7.02 6.15 23.18
CA VAL A 570 -8.05 6.35 22.16
C VAL A 570 -9.43 6.30 22.84
N PRO A 571 -10.20 7.40 22.80
CA PRO A 571 -11.57 7.41 23.29
C PRO A 571 -12.47 6.45 22.51
N ALA A 572 -13.51 5.95 23.16
CA ALA A 572 -14.53 5.12 22.54
C ALA A 572 -15.04 5.72 21.22
N ALA A 573 -15.26 4.85 20.24
CA ALA A 573 -15.75 5.11 18.89
C ALA A 573 -14.78 5.89 17.97
N VAL A 574 -13.66 6.41 18.46
CA VAL A 574 -12.82 7.31 17.67
C VAL A 574 -11.90 6.57 16.71
N ARG A 575 -11.87 7.02 15.45
CA ARG A 575 -10.79 6.71 14.51
C ARG A 575 -9.76 7.85 14.56
N THR A 576 -8.55 7.55 15.02
CA THR A 576 -7.52 8.58 15.27
C THR A 576 -6.90 9.14 13.99
N THR A 577 -6.86 8.35 12.91
CA THR A 577 -6.36 8.77 11.60
C THR A 577 -7.51 8.90 10.61
N LEU A 578 -7.62 10.04 9.94
CA LEU A 578 -8.69 10.32 8.98
C LEU A 578 -8.11 10.60 7.60
N ALA A 579 -8.80 10.13 6.56
CA ALA A 579 -8.52 10.42 5.15
C ALA A 579 -7.25 9.79 4.56
N TYR A 580 -6.76 8.68 5.11
CA TYR A 580 -5.63 7.94 4.52
C TYR A 580 -5.97 7.45 3.09
N PRO A 581 -5.07 7.54 2.09
CA PRO A 581 -3.62 7.85 2.15
C PRO A 581 -3.24 9.34 2.04
N THR A 582 -4.20 10.25 2.17
CA THR A 582 -3.93 11.69 2.25
C THR A 582 -4.44 12.26 3.56
N PRO A 583 -3.82 11.88 4.69
CA PRO A 583 -4.38 12.14 6.01
C PRO A 583 -4.50 13.64 6.24
N ILE A 584 -5.69 14.05 6.69
CA ILE A 584 -5.93 15.39 7.24
C ILE A 584 -5.72 15.41 8.77
N GLN A 585 -5.59 14.23 9.36
CA GLN A 585 -5.30 13.98 10.76
C GLN A 585 -4.63 12.61 10.87
N THR A 586 -3.46 12.54 11.50
CA THR A 586 -2.81 11.28 11.90
C THR A 586 -3.09 10.96 13.37
N ALA A 587 -2.74 9.75 13.81
CA ALA A 587 -2.86 9.39 15.22
C ALA A 587 -2.04 10.32 16.14
N LYS A 588 -0.89 10.81 15.67
CA LYS A 588 -0.06 11.80 16.36
C LYS A 588 -0.74 13.16 16.46
N ASP A 589 -1.33 13.64 15.36
CA ASP A 589 -2.06 14.92 15.36
C ASP A 589 -3.23 14.87 16.33
N PHE A 590 -3.95 13.73 16.33
CA PHE A 590 -5.03 13.49 17.30
C PHE A 590 -4.54 13.55 18.75
N ASN A 591 -3.43 12.87 19.05
CA ASN A 591 -2.84 12.90 20.39
C ASN A 591 -2.41 14.32 20.82
N LEU A 592 -1.82 15.09 19.90
CA LEU A 592 -1.42 16.47 20.18
C LEU A 592 -2.63 17.36 20.45
N ALA A 593 -3.73 17.17 19.72
CA ALA A 593 -4.95 17.93 19.93
C ALA A 593 -5.58 17.69 21.31
N LEU A 594 -5.58 16.45 21.82
CA LEU A 594 -6.04 16.14 23.18
C LEU A 594 -5.15 16.71 24.28
N LYS A 595 -3.97 17.23 23.93
CA LYS A 595 -3.04 17.90 24.85
C LYS A 595 -2.98 19.42 24.63
N SER A 596 -3.78 19.94 23.70
CA SER A 596 -3.79 21.36 23.35
C SER A 596 -4.44 22.23 24.44
N ASP A 597 -4.13 23.52 24.41
CA ASP A 597 -4.77 24.51 25.29
C ASP A 597 -6.28 24.57 25.08
N ASP A 598 -6.74 24.41 23.84
CA ASP A 598 -8.18 24.38 23.52
C ASP A 598 -8.88 23.19 24.16
N PHE A 599 -8.29 21.99 24.08
CA PHE A 599 -8.83 20.81 24.76
C PHE A 599 -8.86 21.01 26.28
N ASN A 600 -7.77 21.52 26.87
CA ASN A 600 -7.69 21.75 28.31
C ASN A 600 -8.69 22.83 28.78
N ALA A 601 -8.87 23.91 28.02
CA ALA A 601 -9.85 24.94 28.32
C ALA A 601 -11.28 24.43 28.25
N LEU A 602 -11.61 23.65 27.22
CA LEU A 602 -12.92 23.00 27.10
C LEU A 602 -13.12 21.99 28.22
N LYS A 603 -12.15 21.12 28.49
CA LYS A 603 -12.17 20.15 29.61
C LYS A 603 -12.47 20.84 30.95
N ASN A 604 -11.87 21.99 31.23
CA ASN A 604 -12.13 22.76 32.45
C ASN A 604 -13.52 23.42 32.47
N THR A 605 -14.11 23.68 31.30
CA THR A 605 -15.40 24.37 31.18
C THR A 605 -16.59 23.40 31.18
N ILE A 606 -16.52 22.31 30.43
CA ILE A 606 -17.63 21.35 30.25
C ILE A 606 -17.40 20.00 30.97
N GLY A 607 -16.18 19.76 31.45
CA GLY A 607 -15.78 18.49 32.07
C GLY A 607 -15.25 17.47 31.06
N GLU A 608 -14.22 16.71 31.47
CA GLU A 608 -13.54 15.73 30.60
C GLU A 608 -14.48 14.65 30.05
N LYS A 609 -15.32 14.08 30.92
CA LYS A 609 -16.24 13.00 30.54
C LYS A 609 -17.24 13.45 29.47
N GLU A 610 -17.79 14.65 29.62
CA GLU A 610 -18.76 15.18 28.64
C GLU A 610 -18.07 15.61 27.35
N LEU A 611 -16.87 16.20 27.42
CA LEU A 611 -16.08 16.53 26.24
C LEU A 611 -15.74 15.29 25.42
N LEU A 612 -15.26 14.21 26.06
CA LEU A 612 -14.96 12.95 25.39
C LEU A 612 -16.23 12.33 24.76
N LYS A 613 -17.38 12.45 25.43
CA LYS A 613 -18.66 12.00 24.88
C LYS A 613 -19.05 12.77 23.62
N ILE A 614 -18.89 14.09 23.60
CA ILE A 614 -19.12 14.92 22.39
C ILE A 614 -18.19 14.47 21.25
N ILE A 615 -16.91 14.21 21.55
CA ILE A 615 -15.94 13.71 20.57
C ILE A 615 -16.38 12.35 20.01
N SER A 616 -16.79 11.42 20.88
CA SER A 616 -17.28 10.10 20.46
C SER A 616 -18.54 10.19 19.60
N THR A 617 -19.49 11.06 19.96
CA THR A 617 -20.71 11.28 19.17
C THR A 617 -20.39 11.86 17.79
N ASP A 618 -19.55 12.90 17.71
CA ASP A 618 -19.15 13.45 16.42
C ASP A 618 -18.38 12.43 15.58
N ALA A 619 -17.50 11.62 16.19
CA ALA A 619 -16.80 10.55 15.49
C ALA A 619 -17.75 9.51 14.90
N ILE A 620 -18.92 9.26 15.51
CA ILE A 620 -19.96 8.35 15.02
C ILE A 620 -20.76 8.96 13.87
N GLU A 621 -21.08 10.25 13.96
CA GLU A 621 -22.03 10.92 13.06
C GLU A 621 -21.35 11.60 11.86
N ASN A 622 -20.24 12.30 12.11
CA ASN A 622 -19.64 13.23 11.15
C ASN A 622 -18.19 12.89 10.80
N GLY A 623 -17.42 12.40 11.78
CA GLY A 623 -15.98 12.14 11.63
C GLY A 623 -15.17 13.44 11.42
N THR A 624 -15.49 14.50 12.16
CA THR A 624 -14.79 15.79 12.04
C THR A 624 -13.36 15.68 12.57
N PRO A 625 -12.35 16.27 11.91
CA PRO A 625 -11.00 16.36 12.48
C PRO A 625 -11.01 17.05 13.85
N ILE A 626 -10.31 16.48 14.83
CA ILE A 626 -10.43 16.85 16.24
C ILE A 626 -10.12 18.33 16.50
N VAL A 627 -9.12 18.91 15.82
CA VAL A 627 -8.79 20.33 15.96
C VAL A 627 -9.98 21.21 15.55
N LYS A 628 -10.60 20.89 14.41
CA LYS A 628 -11.77 21.60 13.90
C LYS A 628 -13.00 21.40 14.79
N LEU A 629 -13.18 20.21 15.35
CA LEU A 629 -14.25 19.93 16.30
C LEU A 629 -14.09 20.77 17.58
N LEU A 630 -12.89 20.86 18.15
CA LEU A 630 -12.62 21.68 19.33
C LEU A 630 -12.90 23.17 19.06
N GLU A 631 -12.51 23.68 17.87
CA GLU A 631 -12.85 25.04 17.43
C GLU A 631 -14.37 25.26 17.38
N GLN A 632 -15.12 24.34 16.77
CA GLN A 632 -16.58 24.41 16.65
C GLN A 632 -17.27 24.41 18.03
N ILE A 633 -16.82 23.56 18.97
CA ILE A 633 -17.35 23.52 20.33
C ILE A 633 -17.10 24.87 21.03
N LYS A 634 -15.87 25.40 20.92
CA LYS A 634 -15.48 26.68 21.51
C LYS A 634 -16.30 27.85 20.96
N GLU A 635 -16.57 27.86 19.66
CA GLU A 635 -17.44 28.86 19.03
C GLU A 635 -18.89 28.74 19.49
N GLY A 636 -19.42 27.51 19.59
CA GLY A 636 -20.76 27.24 20.08
C GLY A 636 -21.03 27.72 21.52
N LEU A 637 -19.97 27.83 22.35
CA LEU A 637 -20.06 28.36 23.71
C LEU A 637 -20.14 29.91 23.78
N LYS A 638 -19.87 30.64 22.69
CA LYS A 638 -19.96 32.10 22.66
C LYS A 638 -21.42 32.55 22.63
N LYS A 639 -21.79 33.55 23.46
CA LYS A 639 -23.18 34.07 23.57
C LYS A 639 -23.67 34.81 22.32
N THR A 640 -22.77 35.34 21.50
CA THR A 640 -23.09 35.97 20.20
C THR A 640 -23.15 34.91 19.12
N LYS A 641 -24.36 34.50 18.71
CA LYS A 641 -24.56 33.76 17.46
C LYS A 641 -24.30 34.71 16.29
N THR A 642 -23.12 34.66 15.70
CA THR A 642 -22.93 35.17 14.34
C THR A 642 -23.82 34.35 13.41
N VAL A 643 -24.65 35.02 12.62
CA VAL A 643 -25.47 34.36 11.59
C VAL A 643 -24.52 33.81 10.53
N GLU A 644 -24.37 32.49 10.46
CA GLU A 644 -23.60 31.85 9.39
C GLU A 644 -24.26 32.15 8.04
N LYS A 645 -23.51 32.79 7.14
CA LYS A 645 -23.95 33.10 5.77
C LYS A 645 -24.00 31.85 4.90
N VAL A 646 -23.09 30.90 5.15
CA VAL A 646 -23.01 29.59 4.51
C VAL A 646 -23.00 28.54 5.61
N LYS A 647 -24.03 27.69 5.64
CA LYS A 647 -24.06 26.56 6.58
C LYS A 647 -23.27 25.42 5.96
N SER A 648 -22.22 24.95 6.63
CA SER A 648 -21.42 23.81 6.13
C SER A 648 -21.29 22.70 7.18
N SER A 649 -21.28 21.45 6.73
CA SER A 649 -21.08 20.30 7.62
C SER A 649 -20.41 19.15 6.88
N PHE A 650 -19.73 18.30 7.66
CA PHE A 650 -19.33 16.98 7.20
C PHE A 650 -20.55 16.07 7.19
N ALA A 651 -20.53 15.07 6.30
CA ALA A 651 -21.56 14.05 6.22
C ALA A 651 -20.91 12.71 5.89
N GLY A 652 -21.51 11.61 6.34
CA GLY A 652 -21.04 10.28 6.00
C GLY A 652 -22.11 9.23 6.23
N GLY A 653 -21.79 8.01 5.84
CA GLY A 653 -22.67 6.87 6.02
C GLY A 653 -22.11 5.61 5.40
N VAL A 654 -22.95 4.60 5.36
CA VAL A 654 -22.65 3.31 4.72
C VAL A 654 -23.71 3.06 3.65
N TYR A 655 -23.27 2.60 2.48
CA TYR A 655 -24.16 2.19 1.40
C TYR A 655 -24.80 0.83 1.70
N SER A 656 -25.78 0.41 0.89
CA SER A 656 -26.47 -0.88 1.04
C SER A 656 -25.55 -2.10 0.92
N ASP A 657 -24.37 -1.94 0.30
CA ASP A 657 -23.34 -2.98 0.17
C ASP A 657 -22.30 -2.97 1.30
N GLY A 658 -22.52 -2.16 2.34
CA GLY A 658 -21.65 -2.10 3.52
C GLY A 658 -20.38 -1.24 3.34
N LEU A 659 -20.16 -0.62 2.18
CA LEU A 659 -19.01 0.26 1.95
C LEU A 659 -19.26 1.69 2.44
N PRO A 660 -18.24 2.38 3.00
CA PRO A 660 -18.43 3.71 3.58
C PRO A 660 -18.41 4.82 2.52
N TRP A 661 -19.08 5.92 2.84
CA TRP A 661 -18.89 7.21 2.18
C TRP A 661 -18.76 8.34 3.19
N SER A 662 -18.03 9.37 2.79
CA SER A 662 -17.90 10.63 3.51
C SER A 662 -17.93 11.77 2.51
N GLY A 663 -18.30 12.95 2.98
CA GLY A 663 -18.46 14.11 2.15
C GLY A 663 -18.62 15.38 2.97
N VAL A 664 -18.83 16.48 2.25
CA VAL A 664 -19.12 17.79 2.81
C VAL A 664 -20.27 18.41 2.04
N LEU A 665 -21.10 19.15 2.75
CA LEU A 665 -22.17 19.94 2.18
C LEU A 665 -22.02 21.40 2.57
N ALA A 666 -22.43 22.28 1.66
CA ALA A 666 -22.58 23.71 1.91
C ALA A 666 -23.95 24.16 1.43
N GLU A 667 -24.74 24.76 2.32
CA GLU A 667 -26.09 25.26 2.05
C GLU A 667 -26.11 26.79 2.20
N ILE A 668 -26.78 27.44 1.25
CA ILE A 668 -27.12 28.86 1.29
C ILE A 668 -28.61 29.06 0.96
N ASP A 669 -29.16 30.16 1.45
CA ASP A 669 -30.50 30.61 1.10
C ASP A 669 -30.38 31.79 0.11
N THR A 670 -30.70 31.55 -1.16
CA THR A 670 -30.52 32.56 -2.21
C THR A 670 -31.53 33.70 -2.11
N LYS A 671 -32.60 33.55 -1.31
CA LYS A 671 -33.63 34.58 -1.11
C LYS A 671 -33.39 35.46 0.11
N LYS A 672 -32.65 34.99 1.12
CA LYS A 672 -32.37 35.78 2.34
C LYS A 672 -31.31 36.86 2.18
N HIS A 673 -30.32 36.62 1.33
CA HIS A 673 -29.23 37.57 1.06
C HIS A 673 -29.18 37.88 -0.43
N LYS A 674 -28.62 39.04 -0.81
CA LYS A 674 -28.39 39.41 -2.21
C LYS A 674 -27.19 38.63 -2.77
N TRP A 675 -27.35 37.33 -2.94
CA TRP A 675 -26.34 36.48 -3.52
C TRP A 675 -26.08 36.88 -4.97
N LYS A 676 -24.80 37.01 -5.31
CA LYS A 676 -24.30 37.11 -6.67
C LYS A 676 -23.42 35.91 -6.96
N PHE A 677 -23.47 35.47 -8.21
CA PHE A 677 -22.63 34.40 -8.70
C PHE A 677 -21.92 34.82 -9.99
N ALA A 678 -20.72 34.27 -10.19
CA ALA A 678 -20.01 34.37 -11.44
C ALA A 678 -19.32 33.04 -11.77
N ALA A 679 -19.26 32.73 -13.06
CA ALA A 679 -18.34 31.74 -13.59
C ALA A 679 -17.04 32.42 -14.02
N HIS A 680 -15.89 31.83 -13.70
CA HIS A 680 -14.57 32.30 -14.12
C HIS A 680 -13.77 31.19 -14.77
N ILE A 681 -13.02 31.52 -15.82
CA ILE A 681 -12.17 30.61 -16.59
C ILE A 681 -10.73 31.08 -16.45
N ALA A 682 -9.82 30.13 -16.26
CA ALA A 682 -8.39 30.39 -16.19
C ALA A 682 -7.88 31.11 -17.45
N ASN A 683 -7.14 32.20 -17.29
CA ASN A 683 -6.69 32.99 -18.44
C ASN A 683 -5.60 32.31 -19.31
N LYS A 684 -4.81 31.37 -18.77
CA LYS A 684 -3.69 30.71 -19.47
C LYS A 684 -3.66 29.20 -19.24
N GLU A 685 -3.32 28.81 -18.01
CA GLU A 685 -3.15 27.43 -17.60
C GLU A 685 -4.20 27.07 -16.54
N PRO A 686 -4.65 25.79 -16.48
CA PRO A 686 -5.51 25.31 -15.41
C PRO A 686 -4.97 25.64 -14.01
N LYS A 687 -5.86 25.98 -13.08
CA LYS A 687 -5.54 26.40 -11.70
C LYS A 687 -6.46 25.70 -10.71
N ASN A 688 -6.04 25.55 -9.45
CA ASN A 688 -6.95 25.05 -8.44
C ASN A 688 -7.99 26.13 -8.09
N VAL A 689 -9.14 25.73 -7.53
CA VAL A 689 -10.25 26.67 -7.24
C VAL A 689 -9.81 27.87 -6.39
N PRO A 690 -9.01 27.72 -5.30
CA PRO A 690 -8.51 28.88 -4.56
C PRO A 690 -7.69 29.87 -5.40
N ALA A 691 -6.86 29.38 -6.34
CA ALA A 691 -6.11 30.23 -7.25
C ALA A 691 -7.01 30.90 -8.30
N LEU A 692 -8.08 30.24 -8.75
CA LEU A 692 -9.09 30.85 -9.62
C LEU A 692 -9.84 31.98 -8.91
N ILE A 693 -10.19 31.80 -7.63
CA ILE A 693 -10.80 32.87 -6.81
C ILE A 693 -9.89 34.11 -6.76
N LYS A 694 -8.59 33.91 -6.52
CA LYS A 694 -7.61 35.00 -6.50
C LYS A 694 -7.50 35.69 -7.86
N GLU A 695 -7.44 34.92 -8.95
CA GLU A 695 -7.37 35.48 -10.32
C GLU A 695 -8.63 36.28 -10.67
N TYR A 696 -9.82 35.75 -10.34
CA TYR A 696 -11.08 36.44 -10.56
C TYR A 696 -11.12 37.78 -9.83
N LYS A 697 -10.81 37.81 -8.53
CA LYS A 697 -10.79 39.04 -7.73
C LYS A 697 -9.86 40.10 -8.32
N GLN A 698 -8.67 39.70 -8.77
CA GLN A 698 -7.72 40.62 -9.42
C GLN A 698 -8.26 41.20 -10.73
N LYS A 699 -8.93 40.37 -11.55
CA LYS A 699 -9.44 40.76 -12.87
C LYS A 699 -10.73 41.59 -12.80
N SER A 700 -11.67 41.20 -11.94
CA SER A 700 -12.97 41.86 -11.79
C SER A 700 -12.90 43.08 -10.87
N LYS A 701 -11.83 43.23 -10.08
CA LYS A 701 -11.72 44.19 -8.98
C LYS A 701 -12.88 44.05 -7.98
N ASN A 702 -13.46 42.86 -7.84
CA ASN A 702 -14.55 42.60 -6.91
C ASN A 702 -14.03 42.78 -5.46
N PRO A 703 -14.56 43.75 -4.68
CA PRO A 703 -14.12 43.99 -3.31
C PRO A 703 -14.66 42.96 -2.32
N ASN A 704 -15.69 42.19 -2.70
CA ASN A 704 -16.41 41.30 -1.80
C ASN A 704 -15.63 40.02 -1.49
N LYS A 705 -15.94 39.46 -0.32
CA LYS A 705 -15.45 38.14 0.08
C LYS A 705 -16.23 37.07 -0.69
N ILE A 706 -15.53 36.16 -1.35
CA ILE A 706 -16.17 34.97 -1.94
C ILE A 706 -16.46 34.03 -0.78
N GLU A 707 -17.75 33.81 -0.52
CA GLU A 707 -18.23 33.01 0.61
C GLU A 707 -18.36 31.52 0.21
N LEU A 708 -18.64 31.24 -1.07
CA LEU A 708 -18.84 29.88 -1.61
C LEU A 708 -18.21 29.75 -3.00
N ALA A 709 -17.51 28.66 -3.28
CA ALA A 709 -17.05 28.36 -4.65
C ALA A 709 -16.86 26.86 -4.89
N TRP A 710 -17.01 26.43 -6.14
CA TRP A 710 -16.74 25.05 -6.55
C TRP A 710 -16.24 24.95 -8.00
N ASN A 711 -15.70 23.80 -8.39
CA ASN A 711 -15.26 23.56 -9.77
C ASN A 711 -16.44 23.54 -10.75
N GLY A 712 -16.24 24.09 -11.95
CA GLY A 712 -17.30 24.16 -12.95
C GLY A 712 -17.26 23.01 -13.97
N GLY A 713 -17.62 23.32 -15.22
CA GLY A 713 -17.78 22.38 -16.32
C GLY A 713 -16.49 21.97 -17.04
N TYR A 714 -16.64 21.12 -18.04
CA TYR A 714 -15.55 20.45 -18.75
C TYR A 714 -14.84 21.33 -19.79
N ILE A 715 -13.56 21.06 -20.04
CA ILE A 715 -12.75 21.72 -21.08
C ILE A 715 -11.87 20.71 -21.84
N LEU A 716 -11.37 21.12 -23.01
CA LEU A 716 -10.33 20.38 -23.73
C LEU A 716 -8.95 20.57 -23.08
N ASN A 717 -8.40 19.49 -22.54
CA ASN A 717 -7.03 19.46 -22.04
C ASN A 717 -6.04 19.02 -23.16
N PRO A 718 -4.72 19.21 -22.97
CA PRO A 718 -3.71 18.80 -23.97
C PRO A 718 -3.74 17.31 -24.33
N GLU A 719 -4.04 16.44 -23.36
CA GLU A 719 -4.13 14.99 -23.56
C GLU A 719 -5.27 14.61 -24.53
N LEU A 720 -6.47 15.17 -24.33
CA LEU A 720 -7.62 14.95 -25.20
C LEU A 720 -7.38 15.51 -26.60
N VAL A 721 -6.77 16.69 -26.70
CA VAL A 721 -6.40 17.29 -28.00
C VAL A 721 -5.43 16.37 -28.76
N GLY A 722 -4.40 15.85 -28.08
CA GLY A 722 -3.47 14.87 -28.65
C GLY A 722 -4.16 13.57 -29.07
N LYS A 723 -5.02 13.00 -28.20
CA LYS A 723 -5.79 11.77 -28.48
C LYS A 723 -6.71 11.92 -29.69
N LEU A 724 -7.28 13.10 -29.90
CA LEU A 724 -8.20 13.40 -31.01
C LEU A 724 -7.47 13.85 -32.29
N GLY A 725 -6.15 14.01 -32.27
CA GLY A 725 -5.38 14.51 -33.41
C GLY A 725 -5.74 15.94 -33.80
N LEU A 726 -6.17 16.76 -32.83
CA LEU A 726 -6.56 18.14 -33.04
C LEU A 726 -5.35 19.10 -32.89
N PRO A 727 -5.35 20.27 -33.57
CA PRO A 727 -4.33 21.28 -33.34
C PRO A 727 -4.32 21.82 -31.90
N GLU A 728 -3.15 22.22 -31.40
CA GLU A 728 -2.99 22.81 -30.05
C GLU A 728 -3.89 24.04 -29.80
N THR A 729 -4.30 24.73 -30.87
CA THR A 729 -5.24 25.86 -30.78
C THR A 729 -6.60 25.48 -30.17
N TYR A 730 -6.93 24.20 -30.05
CA TYR A 730 -8.15 23.72 -29.39
C TYR A 730 -8.02 23.59 -27.86
N ILE A 731 -6.80 23.56 -27.32
CA ILE A 731 -6.54 23.44 -25.88
C ILE A 731 -7.21 24.59 -25.12
N GLY A 732 -7.87 24.26 -24.00
CA GLY A 732 -8.59 25.21 -23.14
C GLY A 732 -10.00 25.56 -23.62
N SER A 733 -10.45 25.06 -24.78
CA SER A 733 -11.81 25.34 -25.26
C SER A 733 -12.87 24.67 -24.36
N PRO A 734 -14.00 25.35 -24.06
CA PRO A 734 -15.11 24.74 -23.31
C PRO A 734 -15.73 23.54 -24.04
N LEU A 735 -16.22 22.56 -23.28
CA LEU A 735 -16.88 21.34 -23.78
C LEU A 735 -18.40 21.32 -23.51
N GLY A 736 -19.02 22.48 -23.41
CA GLY A 736 -20.46 22.63 -23.16
C GLY A 736 -20.85 24.11 -23.02
N LEU A 737 -22.15 24.40 -22.91
CA LEU A 737 -22.68 25.77 -22.77
C LEU A 737 -21.88 26.57 -21.74
N LEU A 738 -21.50 27.77 -22.13
CA LEU A 738 -20.86 28.75 -21.26
C LEU A 738 -21.32 30.14 -21.64
N ILE A 739 -22.02 30.79 -20.71
CA ILE A 739 -22.43 32.19 -20.80
C ILE A 739 -21.72 32.96 -19.68
N MET A 740 -21.10 34.08 -20.02
CA MET A 740 -20.51 35.00 -19.05
C MET A 740 -20.87 36.43 -19.40
N ASN A 741 -21.40 37.17 -18.43
CA ASN A 741 -21.86 38.54 -18.63
C ASN A 741 -22.84 38.67 -19.82
N ASN A 742 -23.80 37.75 -19.93
CA ASN A 742 -24.77 37.70 -21.03
C ASN A 742 -24.14 37.57 -22.43
N LYS A 743 -22.95 36.97 -22.53
CA LYS A 743 -22.31 36.63 -23.82
C LYS A 743 -22.09 35.14 -23.92
N VAL A 744 -22.46 34.56 -25.05
CA VAL A 744 -22.25 33.13 -25.34
C VAL A 744 -20.79 32.90 -25.72
N PHE A 745 -20.04 32.27 -24.82
CA PHE A 745 -18.66 31.84 -25.06
C PHE A 745 -18.57 30.43 -25.59
N CYS A 746 -19.56 29.60 -25.30
CA CYS A 746 -19.77 28.31 -25.97
C CYS A 746 -21.27 28.06 -26.04
N PRO A 747 -21.83 27.75 -27.22
CA PRO A 747 -23.19 27.23 -27.32
C PRO A 747 -23.29 25.81 -26.71
N PRO A 748 -24.50 25.34 -26.36
CA PRO A 748 -24.72 23.94 -25.96
C PRO A 748 -24.27 22.99 -27.06
N LEU A 749 -23.58 21.91 -26.69
CA LEU A 749 -23.05 20.93 -27.65
C LEU A 749 -23.90 19.65 -27.76
N PHE A 750 -24.79 19.44 -26.78
CA PHE A 750 -25.68 18.30 -26.63
C PHE A 750 -26.97 18.77 -25.93
N ASN A 751 -27.70 17.86 -25.29
CA ASN A 751 -28.87 18.14 -24.44
C ASN A 751 -28.55 17.97 -22.93
N LYS A 752 -27.42 18.54 -22.49
CA LYS A 752 -26.90 18.38 -21.12
C LYS A 752 -27.43 19.45 -20.16
N PRO A 753 -27.43 19.20 -18.84
CA PRO A 753 -27.84 20.21 -17.87
C PRO A 753 -26.82 21.36 -17.75
N ALA A 754 -27.34 22.56 -17.54
CA ALA A 754 -26.57 23.73 -17.15
C ALA A 754 -27.10 24.33 -15.85
N PHE A 755 -26.16 24.84 -15.04
CA PHE A 755 -26.46 25.70 -13.91
C PHE A 755 -26.56 27.13 -14.42
N ILE A 756 -27.72 27.75 -14.23
CA ILE A 756 -28.10 29.03 -14.81
C ILE A 756 -28.25 30.06 -13.69
N ILE A 757 -27.73 31.26 -13.93
CA ILE A 757 -27.86 32.44 -13.07
C ILE A 757 -28.46 33.56 -13.94
N TYR A 758 -29.68 33.96 -13.62
CA TYR A 758 -30.39 35.04 -14.30
C TYR A 758 -29.93 36.41 -13.82
N LYS A 759 -30.18 37.46 -14.62
CA LYS A 759 -29.83 38.85 -14.31
C LYS A 759 -30.47 39.37 -13.03
N ASN A 760 -31.64 38.84 -12.67
CA ASN A 760 -32.34 39.16 -11.42
C ASN A 760 -31.71 38.51 -10.18
N GLY A 761 -30.76 37.59 -10.35
CA GLY A 761 -30.09 36.84 -9.28
C GLY A 761 -30.66 35.45 -9.02
N ASP A 762 -31.78 35.09 -9.65
CA ASP A 762 -32.36 33.76 -9.53
C ASP A 762 -31.43 32.71 -10.14
N VAL A 763 -31.45 31.51 -9.54
CA VAL A 763 -30.67 30.36 -9.99
C VAL A 763 -31.60 29.25 -10.45
N ASP A 764 -31.18 28.50 -11.47
CA ASP A 764 -31.96 27.39 -12.02
C ASP A 764 -31.04 26.30 -12.60
N ILE A 765 -31.58 25.10 -12.73
CA ILE A 765 -30.90 23.94 -13.32
C ILE A 765 -31.82 23.37 -14.40
N ARG A 766 -31.35 23.33 -15.65
CA ARG A 766 -32.14 22.85 -16.80
C ARG A 766 -31.26 22.16 -17.83
N LYS A 767 -31.78 21.13 -18.50
CA LYS A 767 -31.20 20.62 -19.75
C LYS A 767 -31.31 21.71 -20.83
N VAL A 768 -30.21 21.96 -21.51
CA VAL A 768 -30.07 23.00 -22.53
C VAL A 768 -29.57 22.39 -23.84
N ASN A 769 -30.03 22.93 -24.96
CA ASN A 769 -29.58 22.57 -26.31
C ASN A 769 -29.69 23.80 -27.22
N CYS A 770 -29.21 23.68 -28.46
CA CYS A 770 -29.30 24.73 -29.48
C CYS A 770 -30.17 24.34 -30.68
N GLU A 771 -31.05 23.33 -30.56
CA GLU A 771 -31.89 22.82 -31.65
C GLU A 771 -32.82 23.90 -32.24
N ALA A 772 -33.28 24.85 -31.42
CA ALA A 772 -34.07 25.99 -31.87
C ALA A 772 -33.33 26.92 -32.87
N GLY A 773 -31.99 26.83 -32.91
CA GLY A 773 -31.13 27.58 -33.82
C GLY A 773 -30.26 28.62 -33.12
N LEU A 774 -29.43 29.29 -33.91
CA LEU A 774 -28.51 30.34 -33.46
C LEU A 774 -28.31 31.43 -34.52
N ILE A 775 -27.88 32.60 -34.10
CA ILE A 775 -27.53 33.74 -34.95
C ILE A 775 -26.07 34.09 -34.72
N VAL A 776 -25.29 34.19 -35.79
CA VAL A 776 -23.96 34.80 -35.77
C VAL A 776 -24.10 36.27 -36.17
N LYS A 777 -23.79 37.17 -35.24
CA LYS A 777 -23.87 38.62 -35.46
C LYS A 777 -22.64 39.13 -36.18
N GLY A 778 -22.87 39.89 -37.26
CA GLY A 778 -21.81 40.56 -38.01
C GLY A 778 -21.98 42.07 -37.96
N LYS A 779 -20.94 42.81 -38.37
CA LYS A 779 -20.99 44.29 -38.40
C LYS A 779 -22.02 44.87 -39.37
N GLN A 780 -22.33 44.15 -40.45
CA GLN A 780 -23.20 44.62 -41.54
C GLN A 780 -24.43 43.72 -41.77
N LYS A 781 -24.31 42.41 -41.52
CA LYS A 781 -25.36 41.42 -41.75
C LYS A 781 -25.23 40.31 -40.71
N ASN A 782 -26.35 39.76 -40.26
CA ASN A 782 -26.40 38.59 -39.40
C ASN A 782 -26.67 37.34 -40.25
N ILE A 783 -26.15 36.19 -39.83
CA ILE A 783 -26.49 34.89 -40.42
C ILE A 783 -27.31 34.11 -39.42
N VAL A 784 -28.52 33.70 -39.83
CA VAL A 784 -29.44 32.91 -39.02
C VAL A 784 -29.30 31.44 -39.40
N PHE A 785 -29.06 30.61 -38.40
CA PHE A 785 -29.04 29.16 -38.49
C PHE A 785 -30.31 28.64 -37.80
N SER A 786 -31.37 28.40 -38.57
CA SER A 786 -32.69 28.03 -38.04
C SER A 786 -32.80 26.54 -37.67
N SER A 787 -33.72 26.21 -36.78
CA SER A 787 -34.07 24.82 -36.40
C SER A 787 -34.34 23.88 -37.58
N LYS A 788 -34.93 24.37 -38.68
CA LYS A 788 -35.19 23.59 -39.90
C LYS A 788 -33.94 22.91 -40.48
N ASN A 789 -32.77 23.51 -40.29
CA ASN A 789 -31.48 23.04 -40.80
C ASN A 789 -30.49 22.70 -39.68
N TYR A 790 -30.99 22.40 -38.48
CA TYR A 790 -30.19 21.83 -37.39
C TYR A 790 -29.86 20.37 -37.72
N ASN A 791 -28.57 20.00 -37.63
CA ASN A 791 -28.05 18.66 -37.94
C ASN A 791 -28.48 18.12 -39.32
N LYS A 792 -28.84 19.01 -40.24
CA LYS A 792 -29.37 18.70 -41.58
C LYS A 792 -28.77 19.63 -42.62
N HIS A 793 -28.30 19.06 -43.72
CA HIS A 793 -27.67 19.82 -44.80
C HIS A 793 -28.67 20.69 -45.56
N SER A 794 -28.23 21.88 -46.01
CA SER A 794 -28.94 22.75 -46.93
C SER A 794 -27.97 23.42 -47.90
N ASP A 795 -28.34 23.47 -49.18
CA ASP A 795 -27.56 24.13 -50.24
C ASP A 795 -27.91 25.62 -50.39
N SER A 796 -29.07 26.05 -49.88
CA SER A 796 -29.61 27.40 -50.06
C SER A 796 -29.62 28.24 -48.79
N GLU A 797 -29.65 27.59 -47.62
CA GLU A 797 -29.73 28.23 -46.31
C GLU A 797 -28.55 27.80 -45.43
N ALA A 798 -28.18 28.62 -44.45
CA ALA A 798 -27.15 28.25 -43.50
C ALA A 798 -27.65 27.10 -42.59
N CYS A 799 -26.77 26.13 -42.33
CA CYS A 799 -27.04 25.00 -41.46
C CYS A 799 -25.90 24.78 -40.46
N PHE A 800 -26.15 24.02 -39.40
CA PHE A 800 -25.14 23.79 -38.36
C PHE A 800 -25.30 22.41 -37.75
N TYR A 801 -24.19 21.91 -37.22
CA TYR A 801 -24.06 20.62 -36.60
C TYR A 801 -23.48 20.76 -35.21
N ASP A 802 -24.20 20.29 -34.20
CA ASP A 802 -23.68 20.12 -32.84
C ASP A 802 -23.07 18.71 -32.69
N LEU A 803 -22.77 18.30 -31.47
CA LEU A 803 -22.14 16.99 -31.22
C LEU A 803 -23.15 15.85 -31.06
N SER A 804 -24.45 16.13 -31.08
CA SER A 804 -25.50 15.09 -31.13
C SER A 804 -25.63 14.46 -32.53
N TYR A 805 -25.05 15.08 -33.57
CA TYR A 805 -24.93 14.49 -34.90
C TYR A 805 -24.08 13.20 -34.85
N SER A 806 -24.67 12.08 -35.27
CA SER A 806 -24.10 10.74 -35.08
C SER A 806 -23.21 10.25 -36.22
N GLU A 807 -23.35 10.80 -37.42
CA GLU A 807 -22.62 10.32 -38.60
C GLU A 807 -21.17 10.85 -38.62
N GLU A 808 -20.26 10.06 -39.18
CA GLU A 808 -18.83 10.42 -39.25
C GLU A 808 -18.53 11.52 -40.28
N THR A 809 -19.45 11.75 -41.22
CA THR A 809 -19.31 12.78 -42.26
C THR A 809 -20.66 13.44 -42.53
N PHE A 810 -20.64 14.70 -42.94
CA PHE A 810 -21.80 15.42 -43.45
C PHE A 810 -21.48 16.02 -44.82
N LYS A 811 -22.51 16.39 -45.58
CA LYS A 811 -22.34 16.98 -46.92
C LYS A 811 -21.80 18.41 -46.80
N GLY A 812 -20.73 18.72 -47.51
CA GLY A 812 -20.25 20.09 -47.71
C GLY A 812 -20.89 20.73 -48.94
N ASN A 813 -20.90 20.01 -50.07
CA ASN A 813 -21.59 20.35 -51.31
C ASN A 813 -21.44 21.80 -51.82
N GLY A 814 -20.24 22.40 -51.71
CA GLY A 814 -20.00 23.78 -52.15
C GLY A 814 -20.25 24.84 -51.08
N ASN A 815 -20.69 24.46 -49.88
CA ASN A 815 -20.72 25.35 -48.72
C ASN A 815 -19.31 25.59 -48.16
N VAL A 816 -19.17 26.69 -47.45
CA VAL A 816 -18.00 26.98 -46.62
C VAL A 816 -18.28 26.45 -45.22
N ILE A 817 -17.44 25.53 -44.75
CA ILE A 817 -17.54 24.92 -43.43
C ILE A 817 -16.68 25.70 -42.44
N ILE A 818 -17.26 26.11 -41.33
CA ILE A 818 -16.59 26.84 -40.25
C ILE A 818 -16.69 26.01 -38.98
N ARG A 819 -15.55 25.49 -38.51
CA ARG A 819 -15.47 24.77 -37.24
C ARG A 819 -15.16 25.75 -36.13
N ILE A 820 -16.00 25.78 -35.10
CA ILE A 820 -15.82 26.63 -33.93
C ILE A 820 -15.66 25.77 -32.68
N ALA A 821 -14.77 26.16 -31.77
CA ALA A 821 -14.70 25.58 -30.42
C ALA A 821 -14.80 26.72 -29.40
N GLY A 822 -15.75 26.59 -28.45
CA GLY A 822 -16.30 27.76 -27.79
C GLY A 822 -16.99 28.66 -28.82
N ASN A 823 -16.62 29.93 -28.85
CA ASN A 823 -17.05 30.91 -29.85
C ASN A 823 -15.93 31.26 -30.84
N THR A 824 -14.77 30.60 -30.79
CA THR A 824 -13.62 30.95 -31.64
C THR A 824 -13.61 30.11 -32.91
N VAL A 825 -13.43 30.75 -34.06
CA VAL A 825 -13.22 30.05 -35.34
C VAL A 825 -11.88 29.35 -35.33
N LYS A 826 -11.90 28.01 -35.45
CA LYS A 826 -10.69 27.18 -35.43
C LYS A 826 -10.24 26.79 -36.83
N GLN A 827 -11.18 26.60 -37.76
CA GLN A 827 -10.87 26.18 -39.12
C GLN A 827 -11.96 26.63 -40.10
N ILE A 828 -11.54 27.04 -41.30
CA ILE A 828 -12.44 27.36 -42.42
C ILE A 828 -12.09 26.44 -43.62
N ILE A 829 -13.07 25.67 -44.11
CA ILE A 829 -12.90 24.72 -45.21
C ILE A 829 -13.86 25.10 -46.34
N LYS A 830 -13.33 25.35 -47.54
CA LYS A 830 -14.14 25.57 -48.74
C LYS A 830 -14.33 24.23 -49.45
N THR A 831 -15.57 23.81 -49.63
CA THR A 831 -15.89 22.51 -50.24
C THR A 831 -16.28 22.65 -51.70
N LYS A 832 -16.21 21.56 -52.45
CA LYS A 832 -16.69 21.43 -53.83
C LYS A 832 -18.07 20.78 -53.85
N ALA A 833 -18.76 20.90 -54.98
CA ALA A 833 -20.01 20.16 -55.20
C ALA A 833 -19.78 18.64 -55.03
N GLY A 834 -20.69 17.97 -54.32
CA GLY A 834 -20.61 16.55 -54.00
C GLY A 834 -19.60 16.17 -52.91
N GLU A 835 -18.81 17.10 -52.39
CA GLU A 835 -17.81 16.82 -51.35
C GLU A 835 -18.48 16.63 -49.98
N SER A 836 -18.08 15.58 -49.27
CA SER A 836 -18.41 15.35 -47.86
C SER A 836 -17.24 15.73 -46.96
N VAL A 837 -17.54 16.23 -45.77
CA VAL A 837 -16.55 16.67 -44.79
C VAL A 837 -16.67 15.81 -43.52
N PRO A 838 -15.54 15.37 -42.93
CA PRO A 838 -15.58 14.65 -41.65
C PRO A 838 -16.20 15.49 -40.53
N ALA A 839 -17.04 14.88 -39.71
CA ALA A 839 -17.45 15.43 -38.43
C ALA A 839 -16.26 15.40 -37.45
N ILE A 840 -16.23 16.34 -36.52
CA ILE A 840 -15.27 16.35 -35.42
C ILE A 840 -16.02 16.25 -34.10
N SER A 841 -15.40 15.62 -33.11
CA SER A 841 -16.04 15.38 -31.81
C SER A 841 -15.96 16.56 -30.85
N VAL A 842 -15.68 17.78 -31.33
CA VAL A 842 -15.53 18.99 -30.49
C VAL A 842 -16.20 20.21 -31.14
N GLY A 843 -16.82 21.06 -30.32
CA GLY A 843 -17.39 22.33 -30.76
C GLY A 843 -18.61 22.20 -31.69
N ILE A 844 -18.96 23.29 -32.37
CA ILE A 844 -20.04 23.33 -33.37
C ILE A 844 -19.42 23.49 -34.75
N THR A 845 -20.03 22.85 -35.75
CA THR A 845 -19.69 23.05 -37.15
C THR A 845 -20.79 23.83 -37.86
N LEU A 846 -20.46 25.01 -38.37
CA LEU A 846 -21.35 25.82 -39.19
C LEU A 846 -21.09 25.50 -40.67
N SER A 847 -22.15 25.40 -41.47
CA SER A 847 -22.08 25.18 -42.91
C SER A 847 -22.86 26.30 -43.59
N VAL A 848 -22.13 27.13 -44.33
CA VAL A 848 -22.66 28.40 -44.88
C VAL A 848 -22.55 28.37 -46.40
N PRO A 849 -23.67 28.48 -47.14
CA PRO A 849 -23.64 28.61 -48.59
C PRO A 849 -22.71 29.73 -49.06
N SER A 850 -21.93 29.46 -50.11
CA SER A 850 -20.85 30.34 -50.57
C SER A 850 -21.33 31.75 -50.96
N ASN A 851 -22.59 31.92 -51.35
CA ASN A 851 -23.21 33.20 -51.70
C ASN A 851 -23.52 34.10 -50.48
N ILE A 852 -23.66 33.52 -49.28
CA ILE A 852 -23.93 34.27 -48.05
C ILE A 852 -22.74 34.26 -47.08
N PHE A 853 -21.67 33.53 -47.40
CA PHE A 853 -20.42 33.55 -46.64
C PHE A 853 -19.73 34.92 -46.70
N SER A 854 -19.15 35.35 -45.57
CA SER A 854 -18.36 36.59 -45.49
C SER A 854 -17.05 36.37 -44.74
N SER A 855 -15.92 36.65 -45.40
CA SER A 855 -14.57 36.58 -44.81
C SER A 855 -14.32 37.65 -43.74
N THR A 856 -15.14 38.70 -43.68
CA THR A 856 -15.09 39.71 -42.61
C THR A 856 -15.77 39.23 -41.33
N MET A 857 -16.70 38.27 -41.44
CA MET A 857 -17.41 37.67 -40.31
C MET A 857 -16.67 36.46 -39.76
N PHE A 858 -16.16 35.59 -40.64
CA PHE A 858 -15.45 34.37 -40.25
C PHE A 858 -13.96 34.50 -40.55
N LYS A 859 -13.14 34.53 -39.49
CA LYS A 859 -11.69 34.55 -39.57
C LYS A 859 -11.09 33.62 -38.53
N GLU A 860 -10.19 32.73 -38.95
CA GLU A 860 -9.50 31.81 -38.05
C GLU A 860 -8.80 32.55 -36.90
N GLY A 861 -8.95 32.01 -35.68
CA GLY A 861 -8.45 32.60 -34.44
C GLY A 861 -9.31 33.72 -33.85
N MET A 862 -10.35 34.20 -34.56
CA MET A 862 -11.23 35.27 -34.05
C MET A 862 -12.50 34.70 -33.40
N PRO A 863 -13.01 35.35 -32.33
CA PRO A 863 -14.28 34.99 -31.71
C PRO A 863 -15.48 35.47 -32.54
N LEU A 864 -16.57 34.72 -32.46
CA LEU A 864 -17.89 35.05 -32.99
C LEU A 864 -18.78 35.63 -31.89
N ASP A 865 -19.67 36.54 -32.29
CA ASP A 865 -20.79 36.99 -31.47
C ASP A 865 -22.01 36.13 -31.77
N ILE A 866 -22.35 35.24 -30.83
CA ILE A 866 -23.39 34.21 -30.99
C ILE A 866 -24.59 34.59 -30.12
N GLN A 867 -25.77 34.60 -30.72
CA GLN A 867 -27.05 34.68 -30.02
C GLN A 867 -27.81 33.35 -30.23
N LEU A 868 -28.30 32.75 -29.16
CA LEU A 868 -29.10 31.52 -29.22
C LEU A 868 -30.57 31.86 -29.46
N LEU A 869 -31.27 31.03 -30.24
CA LEU A 869 -32.72 31.14 -30.43
C LEU A 869 -33.46 30.36 -29.36
N GLU A 870 -34.68 30.81 -29.06
CA GLU A 870 -35.56 30.18 -28.07
C GLU A 870 -36.36 29.02 -28.68
N PRO A 871 -36.53 27.90 -27.95
CA PRO A 871 -37.52 26.90 -28.34
C PRO A 871 -38.94 27.45 -28.17
N GLU A 872 -39.88 26.97 -29.00
CA GLU A 872 -41.30 27.38 -28.92
C GLU A 872 -41.95 27.00 -27.59
N ASN A 873 -41.57 25.83 -27.05
CA ASN A 873 -42.08 25.32 -25.78
C ASN A 873 -41.02 25.50 -24.68
N ASN A 874 -41.43 26.07 -23.54
CA ASN A 874 -40.61 26.26 -22.35
C ASN A 874 -39.28 27.01 -22.62
N PRO A 875 -39.33 28.29 -23.05
CA PRO A 875 -38.14 29.07 -23.42
C PRO A 875 -37.10 29.12 -22.29
N PHE A 876 -35.83 29.21 -22.67
CA PHE A 876 -34.70 29.31 -21.74
C PHE A 876 -34.48 30.74 -21.25
N LYS A 877 -34.96 31.72 -22.03
CA LYS A 877 -34.75 33.16 -21.81
C LYS A 877 -33.26 33.52 -21.83
N TRP A 878 -32.58 33.15 -22.90
CA TRP A 878 -31.14 33.36 -23.12
C TRP A 878 -30.69 34.79 -22.80
N ASP A 879 -31.47 35.78 -23.22
CA ASP A 879 -31.17 37.21 -23.01
C ASP A 879 -31.32 37.65 -21.54
N GLU A 880 -31.98 36.87 -20.68
CA GLU A 880 -32.09 37.11 -19.24
C GLU A 880 -30.98 36.43 -18.43
N ILE A 881 -30.16 35.57 -19.05
CA ILE A 881 -29.10 34.82 -18.38
C ILE A 881 -27.84 35.69 -18.24
N SER A 882 -27.37 35.85 -17.00
CA SER A 882 -26.09 36.54 -16.73
C SER A 882 -24.92 35.58 -16.87
N TYR A 883 -25.04 34.39 -16.27
CA TYR A 883 -24.07 33.31 -16.37
C TYR A 883 -24.78 31.97 -16.53
N ALA A 884 -24.20 31.08 -17.32
CA ALA A 884 -24.62 29.68 -17.37
C ALA A 884 -23.40 28.80 -17.63
N ILE A 885 -23.38 27.63 -17.04
CA ILE A 885 -22.31 26.66 -17.24
C ILE A 885 -22.88 25.25 -17.31
N GLU A 886 -22.64 24.60 -18.44
CA GLU A 886 -22.98 23.19 -18.66
C GLU A 886 -22.02 22.28 -17.91
N ALA A 887 -22.59 21.27 -17.27
CA ALA A 887 -21.83 20.15 -16.75
C ALA A 887 -22.70 18.90 -16.83
N GLY A 888 -23.01 18.27 -15.70
CA GLY A 888 -23.93 17.15 -15.60
C GLY A 888 -23.30 15.86 -15.06
N PRO A 889 -24.06 14.77 -15.06
CA PRO A 889 -25.41 14.62 -15.65
C PRO A 889 -26.52 15.28 -14.82
N MET A 890 -27.75 15.31 -15.36
CA MET A 890 -28.93 15.75 -14.60
C MET A 890 -29.29 14.64 -13.61
N LEU A 891 -29.46 14.98 -12.34
CA LEU A 891 -29.67 14.00 -11.27
C LEU A 891 -31.15 13.96 -10.87
N ILE A 892 -31.70 15.12 -10.51
CA ILE A 892 -33.04 15.28 -9.97
C ILE A 892 -33.76 16.38 -10.75
N ASP A 893 -35.01 16.15 -11.12
CA ASP A 893 -35.92 17.18 -11.63
C ASP A 893 -37.31 16.96 -11.03
N SER A 894 -37.99 18.05 -10.65
CA SER A 894 -39.28 18.03 -9.97
C SER A 894 -39.34 17.08 -8.76
N GLY A 895 -38.26 17.02 -7.98
CA GLY A 895 -38.13 16.18 -6.79
C GLY A 895 -38.03 14.68 -7.08
N LYS A 896 -37.71 14.28 -8.32
CA LYS A 896 -37.60 12.87 -8.74
C LYS A 896 -36.28 12.59 -9.44
N GLN A 897 -35.78 11.37 -9.28
CA GLN A 897 -34.63 10.86 -10.02
C GLN A 897 -34.94 10.82 -11.53
N ILE A 898 -34.16 11.55 -12.35
CA ILE A 898 -34.40 11.66 -13.81
C ILE A 898 -33.16 11.30 -14.66
N LEU A 899 -32.07 10.87 -14.02
CA LEU A 899 -30.79 10.53 -14.67
C LEU A 899 -30.99 9.70 -15.94
N ASN A 900 -30.64 10.28 -17.09
CA ASN A 900 -30.72 9.62 -18.40
C ASN A 900 -29.50 9.98 -19.26
N MET A 901 -28.51 9.08 -19.25
CA MET A 901 -27.25 9.27 -19.96
C MET A 901 -27.38 9.26 -21.49
N GLU A 902 -28.44 8.65 -22.03
CA GLU A 902 -28.66 8.58 -23.47
C GLU A 902 -29.25 9.88 -24.00
N ASP A 903 -30.33 10.36 -23.36
CA ASP A 903 -31.00 11.62 -23.69
C ASP A 903 -30.07 12.84 -23.58
N GLU A 904 -29.19 12.85 -22.58
CA GLU A 904 -28.21 13.92 -22.39
C GLU A 904 -27.00 13.82 -23.33
N GLY A 905 -26.93 12.78 -24.18
CA GLY A 905 -25.86 12.57 -25.14
C GLY A 905 -24.55 12.05 -24.56
N TRP A 906 -24.51 11.60 -23.29
CA TRP A 906 -23.30 11.04 -22.65
C TRP A 906 -22.81 9.73 -23.29
N LYS A 907 -23.70 8.95 -23.88
CA LYS A 907 -23.34 7.68 -24.56
C LYS A 907 -23.03 7.82 -26.05
N THR A 908 -23.09 9.02 -26.62
CA THR A 908 -22.75 9.23 -28.04
C THR A 908 -21.26 9.01 -28.29
N SER A 909 -20.90 8.62 -29.51
CA SER A 909 -19.50 8.40 -29.91
C SER A 909 -18.64 9.66 -29.73
N ASN A 910 -19.20 10.84 -30.05
CA ASN A 910 -18.54 12.14 -29.87
C ASN A 910 -18.28 12.47 -28.39
N SER A 911 -19.27 12.20 -27.52
CA SER A 911 -19.13 12.42 -26.08
C SER A 911 -18.11 11.45 -25.47
N ILE A 912 -18.15 10.16 -25.81
CA ILE A 912 -17.19 9.16 -25.27
C ILE A 912 -15.74 9.50 -25.66
N LYS A 913 -15.52 9.99 -26.89
CA LYS A 913 -14.18 10.39 -27.37
C LYS A 913 -13.60 11.56 -26.57
N THR A 914 -14.44 12.47 -26.09
CA THR A 914 -14.08 13.69 -25.34
C THR A 914 -14.15 13.55 -23.82
N GLN A 915 -14.67 12.43 -23.30
CA GLN A 915 -14.69 12.15 -21.87
C GLN A 915 -13.31 11.72 -21.35
N ALA A 916 -12.70 12.54 -20.49
CA ALA A 916 -11.49 12.20 -19.76
C ALA A 916 -11.77 11.19 -18.63
N ALA A 917 -12.85 11.41 -17.89
CA ALA A 917 -13.44 10.44 -16.96
C ALA A 917 -14.68 9.84 -17.65
N ARG A 918 -14.79 8.51 -17.71
CA ARG A 918 -15.93 7.77 -18.28
C ARG A 918 -17.21 8.01 -17.47
N LEU A 919 -17.80 9.20 -17.65
CA LEU A 919 -19.02 9.67 -16.98
C LEU A 919 -20.23 8.81 -17.33
N ASP A 920 -20.19 8.17 -18.50
CA ASP A 920 -21.19 7.21 -18.96
C ASP A 920 -21.31 5.96 -18.07
N PHE A 921 -20.32 5.67 -17.22
CA PHE A 921 -20.40 4.60 -16.24
C PHE A 921 -21.27 5.01 -15.04
N THR A 922 -22.50 4.52 -15.04
CA THR A 922 -23.44 4.70 -13.93
C THR A 922 -23.18 3.75 -12.76
N ASP A 923 -22.45 2.65 -13.00
CA ASP A 923 -22.07 1.62 -12.02
C ASP A 923 -20.70 1.88 -11.36
N MET A 924 -20.16 3.10 -11.48
CA MET A 924 -18.83 3.45 -10.96
C MET A 924 -18.90 4.48 -9.83
N ARG A 925 -18.33 4.09 -8.68
CA ARG A 925 -18.08 4.98 -7.54
C ARG A 925 -16.73 5.68 -7.67
N GLY A 926 -16.74 6.96 -7.34
CA GLY A 926 -15.57 7.81 -7.22
C GLY A 926 -15.95 9.16 -6.58
N PRO A 927 -15.00 10.08 -6.36
CA PRO A 927 -15.33 11.40 -5.84
C PRO A 927 -16.32 12.12 -6.77
N LYS A 928 -17.37 12.73 -6.22
CA LYS A 928 -18.44 13.39 -7.00
C LYS A 928 -18.90 14.68 -6.34
N ILE A 929 -19.13 15.69 -7.17
CA ILE A 929 -19.70 16.97 -6.76
C ILE A 929 -21.02 17.22 -7.50
N ALA A 930 -22.01 17.76 -6.79
CA ALA A 930 -23.30 18.12 -7.35
C ALA A 930 -23.83 19.40 -6.69
N VAL A 931 -24.69 20.12 -7.43
CA VAL A 931 -25.46 21.24 -6.91
C VAL A 931 -26.93 20.91 -7.00
N GLY A 932 -27.66 21.16 -5.92
CA GLY A 932 -29.11 21.04 -5.86
C GLY A 932 -29.77 22.34 -5.43
N ILE A 933 -31.03 22.51 -5.84
CA ILE A 933 -31.89 23.62 -5.44
C ILE A 933 -33.24 23.08 -4.95
N THR A 934 -33.78 23.66 -3.87
CA THR A 934 -35.13 23.36 -3.38
C THR A 934 -36.15 24.32 -3.98
N LYS A 935 -37.45 23.99 -3.88
CA LYS A 935 -38.55 24.87 -4.33
C LYS A 935 -38.55 26.22 -3.60
N GLU A 936 -38.08 26.21 -2.36
CA GLU A 936 -38.02 27.39 -1.50
C GLU A 936 -36.86 28.32 -1.87
N GLY A 937 -35.92 27.90 -2.73
CA GLY A 937 -34.76 28.71 -3.13
C GLY A 937 -33.51 28.49 -2.26
N LYS A 938 -33.41 27.35 -1.59
CA LYS A 938 -32.13 26.94 -0.99
C LYS A 938 -31.24 26.33 -2.07
N LEU A 939 -29.97 26.70 -2.08
CA LEU A 939 -28.94 26.07 -2.92
C LEU A 939 -28.00 25.27 -2.03
N MET A 940 -27.75 24.02 -2.43
CA MET A 940 -26.83 23.12 -1.74
C MET A 940 -25.75 22.63 -2.71
N VAL A 941 -24.49 22.69 -2.28
CA VAL A 941 -23.38 22.02 -2.95
C VAL A 941 -23.00 20.79 -2.12
N LEU A 942 -23.15 19.61 -2.71
CA LEU A 942 -22.76 18.34 -2.09
C LEU A 942 -21.48 17.83 -2.77
N MET A 943 -20.48 17.51 -1.96
CA MET A 943 -19.27 16.84 -2.41
C MET A 943 -19.07 15.55 -1.63
N VAL A 944 -19.08 14.42 -2.34
CA VAL A 944 -18.72 13.10 -1.78
C VAL A 944 -17.25 12.85 -2.09
N ASN A 945 -16.46 12.61 -1.04
CA ASN A 945 -15.06 12.24 -1.15
C ASN A 945 -14.92 10.87 -1.84
N GLY A 946 -13.70 10.43 -2.10
CA GLY A 946 -13.45 9.07 -2.58
C GLY A 946 -11.97 8.75 -2.49
N ARG A 947 -11.62 7.48 -2.70
CA ARG A 947 -10.23 6.98 -2.68
C ARG A 947 -9.53 7.20 -1.34
N ILE A 948 -10.31 7.21 -0.26
CA ILE A 948 -9.83 7.31 1.11
C ILE A 948 -10.53 6.24 1.96
N ARG A 949 -9.94 5.92 3.12
CA ARG A 949 -10.46 4.89 4.02
C ARG A 949 -11.95 5.09 4.39
N GLU A 950 -12.36 6.33 4.59
CA GLU A 950 -13.72 6.72 4.96
C GLU A 950 -14.70 6.79 3.77
N SER A 951 -14.21 6.69 2.53
CA SER A 951 -15.09 6.86 1.37
C SER A 951 -14.60 6.17 0.11
N VAL A 952 -15.45 5.27 -0.39
CA VAL A 952 -15.26 4.63 -1.70
C VAL A 952 -15.76 5.48 -2.88
N GLY A 953 -16.28 6.68 -2.63
CA GLY A 953 -16.96 7.51 -3.63
C GLY A 953 -18.43 7.18 -3.79
N ALA A 954 -19.09 7.92 -4.69
CA ALA A 954 -20.51 7.77 -5.02
C ALA A 954 -20.69 7.42 -6.50
N THR A 955 -21.72 6.67 -6.85
CA THR A 955 -22.30 6.62 -8.20
C THR A 955 -23.18 7.86 -8.42
N HIS A 956 -23.69 8.04 -9.64
CA HIS A 956 -24.67 9.11 -9.90
C HIS A 956 -25.99 8.86 -9.13
N PHE A 957 -26.37 7.59 -8.95
CA PHE A 957 -27.56 7.22 -8.17
C PHE A 957 -27.35 7.45 -6.67
N ASP A 958 -26.16 7.13 -6.13
CA ASP A 958 -25.81 7.43 -4.74
C ASP A 958 -25.94 8.95 -4.45
N MET A 959 -25.52 9.80 -5.40
CA MET A 959 -25.69 11.27 -5.28
C MET A 959 -27.16 11.68 -5.25
N VAL A 960 -28.00 11.08 -6.10
CA VAL A 960 -29.45 11.33 -6.12
C VAL A 960 -30.08 10.99 -4.77
N ASP A 961 -29.78 9.80 -4.23
CA ASP A 961 -30.34 9.33 -2.96
C ASP A 961 -29.97 10.26 -1.80
N ILE A 962 -28.74 10.80 -1.79
CA ILE A 962 -28.30 11.76 -0.78
C ILE A 962 -29.05 13.09 -0.96
N LEU A 963 -29.07 13.65 -2.17
CA LEU A 963 -29.69 14.96 -2.45
C LEU A 963 -31.21 14.96 -2.21
N LEU A 964 -31.90 13.86 -2.54
CA LEU A 964 -33.34 13.71 -2.25
C LEU A 964 -33.62 13.71 -0.74
N LYS A 965 -32.76 13.07 0.08
CA LYS A 965 -32.88 13.12 1.55
C LYS A 965 -32.75 14.54 2.11
N TYR A 966 -32.03 15.42 1.41
CA TYR A 966 -31.92 16.84 1.75
C TYR A 966 -33.02 17.72 1.13
N GLY A 967 -34.00 17.14 0.43
CA GLY A 967 -35.17 17.86 -0.10
C GLY A 967 -34.92 18.62 -1.40
N MET A 968 -33.89 18.25 -2.17
CA MET A 968 -33.60 18.91 -3.45
C MET A 968 -34.68 18.62 -4.49
N ASP A 969 -35.15 19.67 -5.17
CA ASP A 969 -36.17 19.60 -6.23
C ASP A 969 -35.55 19.51 -7.62
N LYS A 970 -34.42 20.19 -7.84
CA LYS A 970 -33.57 20.01 -9.03
C LYS A 970 -32.13 19.82 -8.61
N ALA A 971 -31.38 18.98 -9.33
CA ALA A 971 -29.95 18.82 -9.09
C ALA A 971 -29.19 18.33 -10.33
N MET A 972 -27.92 18.71 -10.43
CA MET A 972 -27.00 18.26 -11.46
C MET A 972 -25.58 18.02 -10.92
N GLY A 973 -24.84 17.12 -11.57
CA GLY A 973 -23.43 16.87 -11.31
C GLY A 973 -22.50 17.91 -11.95
N PHE A 974 -21.25 17.94 -11.48
CA PHE A 974 -20.13 18.70 -12.05
C PHE A 974 -18.92 17.79 -12.33
N ASP A 975 -17.83 18.35 -12.87
CA ASP A 975 -16.62 17.57 -13.18
C ASP A 975 -16.14 16.76 -11.96
N PRO A 976 -16.18 15.40 -12.01
CA PRO A 976 -15.96 14.57 -10.84
C PRO A 976 -14.47 14.25 -10.61
N GLY A 977 -14.19 13.35 -9.67
CA GLY A 977 -12.86 12.84 -9.42
C GLY A 977 -11.96 13.85 -8.71
N GLY A 978 -10.68 13.88 -9.07
CA GLY A 978 -9.70 14.76 -8.42
C GLY A 978 -9.95 16.26 -8.66
N SER A 979 -10.74 16.62 -9.68
CA SER A 979 -11.15 18.00 -9.98
C SER A 979 -12.12 18.57 -8.96
N SER A 980 -12.90 17.70 -8.31
CA SER A 980 -13.93 18.10 -7.36
C SER A 980 -13.35 18.91 -6.21
N THR A 981 -13.77 20.18 -6.09
CA THR A 981 -13.29 21.07 -5.04
C THR A 981 -14.44 21.96 -4.58
N LEU A 982 -14.72 21.96 -3.28
CA LEU A 982 -15.64 22.88 -2.61
C LEU A 982 -14.85 23.80 -1.67
N VAL A 983 -15.09 25.10 -1.79
CA VAL A 983 -14.49 26.14 -0.95
C VAL A 983 -15.60 26.90 -0.24
N VAL A 984 -15.50 27.00 1.09
CA VAL A 984 -16.40 27.81 1.94
C VAL A 984 -15.54 28.75 2.77
N ASP A 985 -15.85 30.04 2.74
CA ASP A 985 -15.12 31.07 3.48
C ASP A 985 -13.60 31.10 3.23
N GLY A 986 -13.17 30.68 2.03
CA GLY A 986 -11.76 30.58 1.66
C GLY A 986 -11.08 29.27 2.04
N ASN A 987 -11.75 28.37 2.77
CA ASN A 987 -11.24 27.07 3.17
C ASN A 987 -11.72 25.97 2.22
N ILE A 988 -10.82 25.06 1.85
CA ILE A 988 -11.18 23.84 1.09
C ILE A 988 -11.86 22.87 2.04
N MET A 989 -13.05 22.40 1.68
CA MET A 989 -13.88 21.59 2.57
C MET A 989 -13.71 20.08 2.34
N ASN A 990 -13.59 19.66 1.08
CA ASN A 990 -13.46 18.25 0.73
C ASN A 990 -12.00 17.79 0.69
N ILE A 991 -11.81 16.47 0.69
CA ILE A 991 -10.50 15.85 0.60
C ILE A 991 -10.25 15.44 -0.85
N SER A 992 -9.19 15.98 -1.45
CA SER A 992 -8.70 15.51 -2.75
C SER A 992 -7.50 14.58 -2.53
N PRO A 993 -7.60 13.27 -2.84
CA PRO A 993 -6.54 12.29 -2.63
C PRO A 993 -5.45 12.42 -3.72
N TYR A 994 -4.86 13.62 -3.80
CA TYR A 994 -3.83 14.00 -4.75
C TYR A 994 -2.76 14.83 -4.03
N ASN A 995 -1.50 14.60 -4.36
CA ASN A 995 -0.40 15.50 -4.02
C ASN A 995 0.60 15.45 -5.15
N LYS A 996 1.01 16.59 -5.70
CA LYS A 996 1.95 16.62 -6.84
C LYS A 996 3.34 16.04 -6.51
N ASN A 997 3.69 15.93 -5.22
CA ASN A 997 4.96 15.41 -4.74
C ASN A 997 4.92 13.92 -4.39
N TYR A 998 3.94 13.15 -4.89
CA TYR A 998 3.76 11.72 -4.57
C TYR A 998 5.00 10.83 -4.85
N GLU A 999 5.98 11.30 -5.62
CA GLU A 999 7.27 10.62 -5.81
C GLU A 999 8.20 10.72 -4.58
N LYS A 1000 7.99 11.72 -3.70
CA LYS A 1000 8.79 11.87 -2.47
C LYS A 1000 8.36 10.87 -1.40
N ASP A 1001 7.07 10.53 -1.37
CA ASP A 1001 6.51 9.54 -0.45
C ASP A 1001 5.36 8.82 -1.15
N ILE A 1002 5.61 7.55 -1.48
CA ILE A 1002 4.64 6.73 -2.21
C ILE A 1002 3.44 6.32 -1.35
N TYR A 1003 3.57 6.39 -0.03
CA TYR A 1003 2.55 5.91 0.90
C TYR A 1003 1.52 6.99 1.20
N SER A 1004 1.97 8.18 1.59
CA SER A 1004 1.07 9.19 2.14
C SER A 1004 1.67 10.61 2.12
N LEU A 1005 0.86 11.58 1.74
CA LEU A 1005 1.12 13.03 1.81
C LEU A 1005 -0.19 13.79 2.04
N PRO A 1006 -0.18 15.00 2.61
CA PRO A 1006 -1.38 15.82 2.76
C PRO A 1006 -2.11 16.06 1.43
N PRO A 1007 -3.45 16.19 1.44
CA PRO A 1007 -4.24 16.37 0.23
C PRO A 1007 -4.01 17.75 -0.40
N GLU A 1008 -4.04 17.81 -1.73
CA GLU A 1008 -3.98 19.03 -2.54
C GLU A 1008 -5.11 19.05 -3.58
N PRO A 1009 -5.82 20.18 -3.78
CA PRO A 1009 -6.82 20.28 -4.83
C PRO A 1009 -6.15 20.22 -6.21
N ARG A 1010 -6.75 19.46 -7.13
CA ARG A 1010 -6.26 19.36 -8.51
C ARG A 1010 -6.55 20.67 -9.28
N PHE A 1011 -5.81 20.86 -10.36
CA PHE A 1011 -6.06 21.96 -11.29
C PHE A 1011 -7.34 21.72 -12.09
N VAL A 1012 -8.17 22.75 -12.18
CA VAL A 1012 -9.39 22.83 -12.99
C VAL A 1012 -9.32 24.07 -13.87
N ALA A 1013 -10.17 24.12 -14.89
CA ALA A 1013 -10.14 25.22 -15.86
C ALA A 1013 -11.08 26.37 -15.53
N ASN A 1014 -12.16 26.07 -14.83
CA ASN A 1014 -13.17 27.03 -14.47
C ASN A 1014 -13.78 26.69 -13.10
N ALA A 1015 -14.38 27.71 -12.50
CA ALA A 1015 -15.04 27.61 -11.21
C ALA A 1015 -16.26 28.53 -11.16
N ILE A 1016 -17.23 28.16 -10.33
CA ILE A 1016 -18.37 28.99 -9.95
C ILE A 1016 -18.06 29.58 -8.58
N MET A 1017 -18.35 30.87 -8.41
CA MET A 1017 -18.08 31.62 -7.19
C MET A 1017 -19.31 32.42 -6.80
N GLY A 1018 -19.66 32.38 -5.51
CA GLY A 1018 -20.77 33.10 -4.90
C GLY A 1018 -20.30 34.04 -3.79
N TRP A 1019 -20.89 35.22 -3.74
CA TRP A 1019 -20.70 36.20 -2.67
C TRP A 1019 -22.00 36.96 -2.39
N ILE A 1020 -22.04 37.71 -1.30
CA ILE A 1020 -23.14 38.60 -0.96
C ILE A 1020 -22.73 40.02 -1.32
N ASP A 1021 -23.56 40.71 -2.11
CA ASP A 1021 -23.46 42.16 -2.30
C ASP A 1021 -24.21 42.84 -1.13
N ASP A 1022 -23.53 43.72 -0.39
CA ASP A 1022 -24.14 44.54 0.66
C ASP A 1022 -25.11 45.59 0.08
#